data_AF-A0A8F5V978-F1
#
_entry.id   AF-A0A8F5V978-F1
#
_cell.length_a   1.000
_cell.length_b   1.000
_cell.length_c   1.000
_cell.angle_alpha   90.00
_cell.angle_beta   90.00
_cell.angle_gamma   90.00
#
_symmetry.space_group_name_H-M   'P 1'
#
loop_
_entity.id
_entity.type
_entity.pdbx_description
1 polymer ?
#
loop_
_entity_poly.entity_id
_entity_poly.type
_entity_poly.pdbx_seq_one_letter_code
_entity_poly.pdbx_strand_id
1 'polypeptide(L)'
;MAIYHLTAKTGSRSGGQSAKAKADYIQREGKYARDMDEVLHAESGHMPEFVERPADYWDAADLHERANGRLFKEVEFALPVELTLDQQKALASEFAQHLTGAERLPYTLAIHAGDGENPHCHLMISERKNDGVQRPADQWFKRYNDKQPERGGAQKSESLKPKAWLEQTREAWSHHANRALERAGHEARIDHRTLEAQGIERLPGIHLGPHVVEMEGRGIRTERADTALSIDTANGQIIDLQEYREAIEHERDRQSEEIQRDQRVSGRDRAVGPEHGDTGGRSPAADRRGTAGQRGAGRELDEPATASHERMAGGSQGHEDSRRGADHGQPDGPERRPWLDVAAMGRSLDRFRDAYSGAADRIMALAGAARNRATGGHMADFQAQVKSDRTAQAIARQLKAMGCDRYDIGIRDAASGKMMNREWTPQEVQQNADWLKRMNAQGNDIYIRPAEQARHGLVLVDDLSSDDLDAMKQEGREPAAIIETSPKNYQAWVKVAQDAPAVHRGVIARELAREYDADPASADSRHYGRLAGFTNRKDKHTSRTGYQPWVLCRESSGQIATAGPELMQQAGQVLDSIERRQEKARRLEGIEAGPKPSYRRDAVDDYRSEMAGLIKRYGDDLSRCDFIAAMKLASNGREPDEIAKAMAEASPAIMDRKAGHEADYIQRTLQKVMELPQVQEARAELAKQAEKEQYQAPSLG
;
A
#
# COMPACT_ATOMS: atom_id res chain seq x y z
N MET A 1 16.06 -1.12 -27.87
CA MET A 1 14.81 -0.33 -27.83
C MET A 1 15.22 1.12 -27.70
N ALA A 2 14.87 1.99 -28.64
CA ALA A 2 15.29 3.38 -28.60
C ALA A 2 14.68 4.11 -27.39
N ILE A 3 15.52 4.62 -26.48
CA ILE A 3 15.08 5.32 -25.27
C ILE A 3 15.19 6.83 -25.48
N TYR A 4 14.14 7.58 -25.10
CA TYR A 4 14.20 9.03 -25.07
C TYR A 4 14.90 9.54 -23.80
N HIS A 5 16.00 10.28 -23.97
CA HIS A 5 16.57 11.12 -22.92
C HIS A 5 17.14 12.41 -23.51
N LEU A 6 16.78 13.56 -22.94
CA LEU A 6 17.52 14.82 -23.11
C LEU A 6 17.38 15.71 -21.87
N THR A 7 18.52 16.12 -21.30
CA THR A 7 18.62 17.14 -20.26
C THR A 7 19.57 18.27 -20.66
N ALA A 8 19.45 19.42 -20.01
CA ALA A 8 20.38 20.54 -20.19
C ALA A 8 20.62 21.32 -18.90
N LYS A 9 21.89 21.66 -18.65
CA LYS A 9 22.39 22.35 -17.44
C LYS A 9 23.39 23.44 -17.82
N THR A 10 23.80 24.27 -16.86
CA THR A 10 24.72 25.41 -17.12
C THR A 10 25.97 25.30 -16.23
N GLY A 11 27.15 25.38 -16.83
CA GLY A 11 28.40 25.59 -16.10
C GLY A 11 28.64 27.06 -15.79
N SER A 12 28.86 27.39 -14.50
CA SER A 12 29.37 28.69 -14.07
C SER A 12 30.44 28.52 -12.98
N ARG A 13 31.43 29.41 -12.97
CA ARG A 13 32.52 29.38 -11.98
C ARG A 13 32.01 29.60 -10.56
N SER A 14 30.95 30.40 -10.40
CA SER A 14 30.21 30.58 -9.15
C SER A 14 29.54 29.30 -8.61
N GLY A 15 29.32 28.30 -9.45
CA GLY A 15 28.80 26.98 -9.07
C GLY A 15 29.90 25.92 -8.93
N GLY A 16 31.16 26.32 -8.80
CA GLY A 16 32.31 25.42 -8.68
C GLY A 16 32.65 24.66 -9.98
N GLN A 17 32.05 25.02 -11.11
CA GLN A 17 32.31 24.36 -12.40
C GLN A 17 33.51 25.00 -13.12
N SER A 18 34.29 24.16 -13.78
CA SER A 18 35.35 24.53 -14.73
C SER A 18 34.98 23.96 -16.10
N ALA A 19 35.10 24.79 -17.14
CA ALA A 19 34.93 24.38 -18.53
C ALA A 19 36.02 23.39 -18.96
N LYS A 20 37.29 23.68 -18.67
CA LYS A 20 38.42 22.79 -18.99
C LYS A 20 38.25 21.42 -18.35
N ALA A 21 37.96 21.38 -17.05
CA ALA A 21 37.81 20.12 -16.31
C ALA A 21 36.60 19.29 -16.78
N LYS A 22 35.55 19.92 -17.32
CA LYS A 22 34.41 19.24 -17.94
C LYS A 22 34.74 18.74 -19.36
N ALA A 23 35.43 19.52 -20.18
CA ALA A 23 35.89 19.10 -21.50
C ALA A 23 36.83 17.89 -21.41
N ASP A 24 37.86 17.97 -20.56
CA ASP A 24 38.78 16.86 -20.28
C ASP A 24 38.05 15.60 -19.81
N TYR A 25 36.99 15.76 -18.99
CA TYR A 25 36.20 14.63 -18.50
C TYR A 25 35.37 13.96 -19.60
N ILE A 26 34.68 14.73 -20.45
CA ILE A 26 33.85 14.15 -21.52
C ILE A 26 34.69 13.60 -22.68
N GLN A 27 35.83 14.20 -23.00
CA GLN A 27 36.74 13.67 -24.02
C GLN A 27 37.70 12.58 -23.48
N ARG A 28 37.65 12.29 -22.17
CA ARG A 28 38.62 11.46 -21.42
C ARG A 28 40.07 11.88 -21.67
N GLU A 29 40.31 13.18 -21.82
CA GLU A 29 41.63 13.78 -22.04
C GLU A 29 42.38 14.09 -20.72
N GLY A 30 43.66 14.41 -20.84
CA GLY A 30 44.49 14.89 -19.73
C GLY A 30 44.55 13.90 -18.56
N LYS A 31 44.02 14.29 -17.40
CA LYS A 31 43.99 13.46 -16.19
C LYS A 31 43.04 12.26 -16.25
N TYR A 32 42.17 12.19 -17.27
CA TYR A 32 41.20 11.11 -17.46
C TYR A 32 41.61 10.09 -18.54
N ALA A 33 42.76 10.28 -19.21
CA ALA A 33 43.25 9.45 -20.32
C ALA A 33 43.73 8.03 -19.95
N ARG A 34 43.27 7.50 -18.82
CA ARG A 34 43.45 6.09 -18.41
C ARG A 34 42.21 5.23 -18.69
N ASP A 35 41.14 5.87 -19.14
CA ASP A 35 39.78 5.33 -19.21
C ASP A 35 39.14 5.85 -20.52
N MET A 36 39.84 5.60 -21.64
CA MET A 36 39.45 6.10 -22.97
C MET A 36 38.45 5.20 -23.69
N ASP A 37 38.32 3.93 -23.29
CA ASP A 37 37.48 2.93 -23.98
C ASP A 37 35.98 3.28 -23.94
N GLU A 38 35.57 4.20 -23.05
CA GLU A 38 34.24 4.82 -23.06
C GLU A 38 33.98 5.69 -24.31
N VAL A 39 34.99 6.42 -24.81
CA VAL A 39 34.79 7.49 -25.81
C VAL A 39 34.83 6.94 -27.22
N LEU A 40 33.63 6.78 -27.81
CA LEU A 40 33.44 6.25 -29.15
C LEU A 40 33.61 7.31 -30.26
N HIS A 41 33.49 8.60 -29.90
CA HIS A 41 33.70 9.75 -30.78
C HIS A 41 33.91 11.02 -29.95
N ALA A 42 34.70 11.96 -30.46
CA ALA A 42 34.74 13.33 -29.96
C ALA A 42 34.96 14.30 -31.12
N GLU A 43 34.29 15.46 -31.08
CA GLU A 43 34.50 16.54 -32.05
C GLU A 43 34.28 17.91 -31.41
N SER A 44 34.75 18.95 -32.09
CA SER A 44 34.52 20.34 -31.70
C SER A 44 34.30 21.20 -32.93
N GLY A 45 33.41 22.18 -32.83
CA GLY A 45 33.02 23.03 -33.95
C GLY A 45 32.99 24.52 -33.59
N HIS A 46 33.03 25.36 -34.63
CA HIS A 46 32.99 26.83 -34.56
C HIS A 46 34.05 27.50 -33.67
N MET A 47 35.16 26.83 -33.36
CA MET A 47 36.26 27.42 -32.61
C MET A 47 36.85 28.66 -33.34
N PRO A 48 37.21 29.73 -32.62
CA PRO A 48 37.89 30.90 -33.19
C PRO A 48 39.39 30.67 -33.39
N GLU A 49 40.01 31.49 -34.25
CA GLU A 49 41.41 31.37 -34.72
C GLU A 49 42.47 31.17 -33.63
N PHE A 50 42.27 31.67 -32.40
CA PHE A 50 43.26 31.54 -31.32
C PHE A 50 43.35 30.12 -30.70
N VAL A 51 42.53 29.19 -31.17
CA VAL A 51 42.31 27.86 -30.58
C VAL A 51 43.00 26.79 -31.42
N GLU A 52 44.24 26.48 -31.07
CA GLU A 52 45.02 25.37 -31.67
C GLU A 52 44.38 24.00 -31.36
N ARG A 53 43.83 23.83 -30.15
CA ARG A 53 43.12 22.61 -29.72
C ARG A 53 41.84 23.00 -28.96
N PRO A 54 40.75 22.21 -29.03
CA PRO A 54 39.50 22.52 -28.32
C PRO A 54 39.64 22.83 -26.82
N ALA A 55 40.57 22.11 -26.16
CA ALA A 55 41.06 22.39 -24.81
C ALA A 55 41.30 23.88 -24.52
N ASP A 56 42.02 24.56 -25.43
CA ASP A 56 42.55 25.90 -25.23
C ASP A 56 41.44 26.97 -25.19
N TYR A 57 40.31 26.70 -25.85
CA TYR A 57 39.10 27.53 -25.74
C TYR A 57 38.46 27.44 -24.35
N TRP A 58 38.42 26.24 -23.76
CA TRP A 58 37.81 26.01 -22.46
C TRP A 58 38.72 26.49 -21.31
N ASP A 59 40.04 26.37 -21.46
CA ASP A 59 41.03 27.04 -20.60
C ASP A 59 40.86 28.58 -20.65
N ALA A 60 40.75 29.16 -21.84
CA ALA A 60 40.51 30.60 -22.01
C ALA A 60 39.15 31.04 -21.41
N ALA A 61 38.11 30.21 -21.49
CA ALA A 61 36.83 30.48 -20.84
C ALA A 61 36.95 30.49 -19.30
N ASP A 62 37.66 29.51 -18.72
CA ASP A 62 37.89 29.44 -17.28
C ASP A 62 38.77 30.58 -16.76
N LEU A 63 39.71 31.10 -17.57
CA LEU A 63 40.57 32.21 -17.20
C LEU A 63 39.90 33.60 -17.39
N HIS A 64 39.21 33.83 -18.51
CA HIS A 64 38.83 35.19 -18.94
C HIS A 64 37.33 35.53 -18.85
N GLU A 65 36.41 34.57 -18.76
CA GLU A 65 35.00 34.88 -18.47
C GLU A 65 34.88 35.42 -17.02
N ARG A 66 33.93 36.32 -16.78
CA ARG A 66 33.66 36.87 -15.42
C ARG A 66 33.23 35.76 -14.43
N ALA A 67 33.47 35.95 -13.14
CA ALA A 67 33.13 34.95 -12.11
C ALA A 67 31.63 34.55 -12.09
N ASN A 68 30.73 35.53 -12.22
CA ASN A 68 29.28 35.32 -12.37
C ASN A 68 28.89 35.17 -13.86
N GLY A 69 29.72 34.45 -14.61
CA GLY A 69 29.59 34.20 -16.04
C GLY A 69 29.06 32.80 -16.32
N ARG A 70 28.38 32.66 -17.46
CA ARG A 70 27.99 31.36 -18.01
C ARG A 70 29.14 30.92 -18.91
N LEU A 71 29.82 29.84 -18.53
CA LEU A 71 30.99 29.29 -19.22
C LEU A 71 30.52 28.47 -20.43
N PHE A 72 29.60 27.55 -20.18
CA PHE A 72 28.98 26.67 -21.18
C PHE A 72 27.55 26.30 -20.76
N LYS A 73 26.73 25.95 -21.76
CA LYS A 73 25.52 25.14 -21.62
C LYS A 73 25.93 23.70 -21.90
N GLU A 74 25.63 22.77 -21.01
CA GLU A 74 25.82 21.34 -21.23
C GLU A 74 24.47 20.73 -21.60
N VAL A 75 24.41 20.01 -22.71
CA VAL A 75 23.26 19.24 -23.18
C VAL A 75 23.67 17.78 -23.19
N GLU A 76 22.79 16.89 -22.75
CA GLU A 76 23.11 15.48 -22.52
C GLU A 76 21.94 14.64 -23.01
N PHE A 77 22.17 13.76 -23.98
CA PHE A 77 21.13 13.03 -24.70
C PHE A 77 21.54 11.60 -25.03
N ALA A 78 20.61 10.65 -24.87
CA ALA A 78 20.84 9.25 -25.21
C ALA A 78 20.71 9.02 -26.72
N LEU A 79 21.55 8.14 -27.27
CA LEU A 79 21.57 7.77 -28.68
C LEU A 79 20.83 6.44 -28.89
N PRO A 80 20.13 6.23 -30.02
CA PRO A 80 19.49 4.93 -30.28
C PRO A 80 20.51 3.81 -30.48
N VAL A 81 20.38 2.73 -29.70
CA VAL A 81 21.22 1.52 -29.79
C VAL A 81 21.02 0.74 -31.09
N GLU A 82 19.89 0.97 -31.77
CA GLU A 82 19.60 0.40 -33.09
C GLU A 82 20.53 0.94 -34.18
N LEU A 83 21.04 2.17 -34.03
CA LEU A 83 21.93 2.82 -34.99
C LEU A 83 23.38 2.36 -34.80
N THR A 84 24.07 2.10 -35.92
CA THR A 84 25.53 1.87 -35.92
C THR A 84 26.29 3.11 -35.43
N LEU A 85 27.51 2.92 -34.91
CA LEU A 85 28.32 4.02 -34.38
C LEU A 85 28.51 5.17 -35.38
N ASP A 86 28.69 4.92 -36.67
CA ASP A 86 28.87 6.00 -37.65
C ASP A 86 27.56 6.74 -37.98
N GLN A 87 26.40 6.08 -37.84
CA GLN A 87 25.09 6.74 -37.86
C GLN A 87 24.85 7.56 -36.58
N GLN A 88 25.27 7.05 -35.41
CA GLN A 88 25.22 7.78 -34.14
C GLN A 88 26.11 9.03 -34.15
N LYS A 89 27.33 8.95 -34.70
CA LYS A 89 28.21 10.09 -34.96
C LYS A 89 27.50 11.13 -35.84
N ALA A 90 27.04 10.72 -37.01
CA ALA A 90 26.36 11.62 -37.95
C ALA A 90 25.13 12.32 -37.33
N LEU A 91 24.34 11.60 -36.53
CA LEU A 91 23.20 12.14 -35.78
C LEU A 91 23.63 13.15 -34.70
N ALA A 92 24.68 12.84 -33.94
CA ALA A 92 25.22 13.74 -32.91
C ALA A 92 25.78 15.04 -33.52
N SER A 93 26.56 14.94 -34.61
CA SER A 93 27.08 16.09 -35.35
C SER A 93 25.94 16.92 -35.97
N GLU A 94 24.94 16.29 -36.60
CA GLU A 94 23.78 16.98 -37.19
C GLU A 94 22.98 17.75 -36.13
N PHE A 95 22.78 17.17 -34.93
CA PHE A 95 22.06 17.83 -33.84
C PHE A 95 22.89 18.91 -33.15
N ALA A 96 24.21 18.71 -32.99
CA ALA A 96 25.10 19.77 -32.52
C ALA A 96 25.11 20.97 -33.50
N GLN A 97 25.12 20.71 -34.81
CA GLN A 97 25.00 21.75 -35.83
C GLN A 97 23.63 22.43 -35.82
N HIS A 98 22.53 21.71 -35.59
CA HIS A 98 21.20 22.30 -35.40
C HIS A 98 21.18 23.30 -34.24
N LEU A 99 21.81 22.98 -33.11
CA LEU A 99 21.84 23.84 -31.92
C LEU A 99 22.86 24.98 -31.96
N THR A 100 23.84 24.95 -32.87
CA THR A 100 25.01 25.87 -32.83
C THR A 100 25.31 26.60 -34.13
N GLY A 101 24.99 26.04 -35.30
CA GLY A 101 25.41 26.55 -36.61
C GLY A 101 24.85 27.94 -36.94
N ALA A 102 23.58 28.20 -36.61
CA ALA A 102 22.90 29.47 -36.89
C ALA A 102 23.57 30.71 -36.26
N GLU A 103 24.28 30.54 -35.14
CA GLU A 103 25.04 31.61 -34.48
C GLU A 103 26.54 31.30 -34.37
N ARG A 104 26.99 30.24 -35.05
CA ARG A 104 28.34 29.65 -34.98
C ARG A 104 28.87 29.59 -33.55
N LEU A 105 28.11 28.97 -32.65
CA LEU A 105 28.48 28.83 -31.24
C LEU A 105 29.61 27.78 -31.10
N PRO A 106 30.76 28.12 -30.50
CA PRO A 106 31.84 27.16 -30.23
C PRO A 106 31.33 26.00 -29.37
N TYR A 107 31.55 24.77 -29.80
CA TYR A 107 31.09 23.58 -29.10
C TYR A 107 32.15 22.48 -29.03
N THR A 108 31.95 21.54 -28.11
CA THR A 108 32.68 20.28 -28.01
C THR A 108 31.68 19.21 -27.61
N LEU A 109 31.68 18.07 -28.29
CA LEU A 109 30.88 16.90 -27.91
C LEU A 109 31.74 15.65 -27.81
N ALA A 110 31.27 14.71 -27.01
CA ALA A 110 31.80 13.36 -26.95
C ALA A 110 30.63 12.35 -26.85
N ILE A 111 30.78 11.23 -27.54
CA ILE A 111 29.89 10.06 -27.44
C ILE A 111 30.54 9.07 -26.49
N HIS A 112 29.81 8.70 -25.44
CA HIS A 112 30.16 7.68 -24.46
C HIS A 112 29.42 6.38 -24.74
N ALA A 113 30.06 5.25 -24.48
CA ALA A 113 29.53 3.91 -24.72
C ALA A 113 28.40 3.54 -23.73
N GLY A 114 28.50 3.97 -22.47
CA GLY A 114 27.51 3.66 -21.43
C GLY A 114 27.28 2.16 -21.28
N ASP A 115 28.36 1.42 -21.04
CA ASP A 115 28.43 -0.05 -21.00
C ASP A 115 27.96 -0.77 -22.29
N GLY A 116 27.73 -0.04 -23.38
CA GLY A 116 27.23 -0.53 -24.66
C GLY A 116 25.71 -0.60 -24.77
N GLU A 117 24.99 -0.58 -23.65
CA GLU A 117 23.52 -0.60 -23.61
C GLU A 117 22.89 0.80 -23.55
N ASN A 118 23.64 1.82 -23.12
CA ASN A 118 23.18 3.20 -22.99
C ASN A 118 24.17 4.21 -23.62
N PRO A 119 24.44 4.14 -24.94
CA PRO A 119 25.28 5.11 -25.62
C PRO A 119 24.66 6.50 -25.54
N HIS A 120 25.45 7.50 -25.19
CA HIS A 120 24.96 8.85 -24.94
C HIS A 120 25.98 9.92 -25.34
N CYS A 121 25.48 11.12 -25.65
CA CYS A 121 26.30 12.24 -26.07
C CYS A 121 26.26 13.35 -25.02
N HIS A 122 27.45 13.78 -24.57
CA HIS A 122 27.62 15.05 -23.88
C HIS A 122 27.99 16.13 -24.91
N LEU A 123 27.27 17.26 -24.92
CA LEU A 123 27.51 18.40 -25.80
C LEU A 123 27.66 19.69 -24.95
N MET A 124 28.86 20.26 -24.96
CA MET A 124 29.16 21.57 -24.36
C MET A 124 29.04 22.66 -25.44
N ILE A 125 28.16 23.64 -25.22
CA ILE A 125 27.98 24.80 -26.10
C ILE A 125 28.40 26.07 -25.36
N SER A 126 29.31 26.85 -25.95
CA SER A 126 29.65 28.18 -25.45
C SER A 126 28.66 29.22 -25.94
N GLU A 127 28.11 30.03 -25.04
CA GLU A 127 27.14 31.09 -25.37
C GLU A 127 27.79 32.32 -26.02
N ARG A 128 28.86 32.16 -26.81
CA ARG A 128 29.58 33.20 -27.55
C ARG A 128 29.41 32.95 -29.04
N LYS A 129 29.06 33.96 -29.83
CA LYS A 129 28.85 33.82 -31.28
C LYS A 129 30.18 33.99 -32.03
N ASN A 130 30.54 33.05 -32.89
CA ASN A 130 31.71 33.21 -33.77
C ASN A 130 31.33 34.01 -35.03
N ASP A 131 31.36 35.33 -34.88
CA ASP A 131 31.16 36.33 -35.94
C ASP A 131 32.30 36.39 -36.98
N GLY A 132 33.33 35.54 -36.86
CA GLY A 132 34.49 35.51 -37.76
C GLY A 132 35.52 36.60 -37.50
N VAL A 133 35.31 37.50 -36.54
CA VAL A 133 36.29 38.53 -36.18
C VAL A 133 37.35 37.92 -35.25
N GLN A 134 38.59 37.83 -35.75
CA GLN A 134 39.75 37.36 -34.99
C GLN A 134 39.98 38.23 -33.74
N ARG A 135 40.15 37.58 -32.58
CA ARG A 135 40.41 38.21 -31.28
C ARG A 135 41.32 37.29 -30.46
N PRO A 136 42.27 37.82 -29.66
CA PRO A 136 43.02 37.01 -28.71
C PRO A 136 42.11 36.46 -27.59
N ALA A 137 42.54 35.38 -26.95
CA ALA A 137 41.83 34.70 -25.86
C ALA A 137 41.36 35.65 -24.74
N ASP A 138 42.23 36.57 -24.32
CA ASP A 138 41.95 37.55 -23.27
C ASP A 138 40.88 38.57 -23.67
N GLN A 139 40.67 38.80 -24.97
CA GLN A 139 39.64 39.68 -25.52
C GLN A 139 38.33 38.94 -25.77
N TRP A 140 38.35 37.70 -26.26
CA TRP A 140 37.16 36.94 -26.64
C TRP A 140 36.06 36.96 -25.57
N PHE A 141 36.44 36.80 -24.30
CA PHE A 141 35.51 36.76 -23.16
C PHE A 141 35.21 38.13 -22.51
N LYS A 142 35.74 39.24 -23.05
CA LYS A 142 35.34 40.61 -22.62
C LYS A 142 33.88 40.90 -22.99
N ARG A 143 33.37 42.08 -22.59
CA ARG A 143 32.04 42.54 -23.03
C ARG A 143 32.05 42.83 -24.53
N TYR A 144 30.94 42.53 -25.21
CA TYR A 144 30.73 42.91 -26.60
C TYR A 144 30.60 44.43 -26.73
N ASN A 145 31.08 44.98 -27.85
CA ASN A 145 31.02 46.39 -28.17
C ASN A 145 30.27 46.56 -29.50
N ASP A 146 29.01 46.98 -29.41
CA ASP A 146 28.08 47.07 -30.53
C ASP A 146 28.51 48.07 -31.62
N LYS A 147 29.30 49.09 -31.24
CA LYS A 147 29.79 50.12 -32.19
C LYS A 147 31.10 49.73 -32.88
N GLN A 148 31.90 48.88 -32.24
CA GLN A 148 33.23 48.44 -32.69
C GLN A 148 33.47 46.99 -32.22
N PRO A 149 32.86 45.98 -32.90
CA PRO A 149 32.91 44.58 -32.50
C PRO A 149 34.33 44.00 -32.40
N GLU A 150 35.27 44.55 -33.16
CA GLU A 150 36.69 44.21 -33.18
C GLU A 150 37.47 44.69 -31.96
N ARG A 151 36.88 45.61 -31.16
CA ARG A 151 37.41 46.09 -29.87
C ARG A 151 36.65 45.54 -28.66
N GLY A 152 35.59 44.76 -28.90
CA GLY A 152 34.87 44.01 -27.87
C GLY A 152 35.28 42.53 -27.82
N GLY A 153 34.79 41.82 -26.81
CA GLY A 153 34.72 40.35 -26.87
C GLY A 153 33.58 39.88 -27.78
N ALA A 154 33.54 38.59 -28.10
CA ALA A 154 32.50 38.01 -28.96
C ALA A 154 31.11 38.20 -28.34
N GLN A 155 30.08 38.45 -29.17
CA GLN A 155 28.72 38.67 -28.68
C GLN A 155 28.23 37.44 -27.89
N LYS A 156 27.62 37.65 -26.72
CA LYS A 156 26.91 36.55 -26.04
C LYS A 156 25.57 36.30 -26.71
N SER A 157 25.15 35.05 -26.81
CA SER A 157 23.80 34.73 -27.26
C SER A 157 22.79 34.70 -26.10
N GLU A 158 21.55 35.02 -26.44
CA GLU A 158 20.37 34.88 -25.60
C GLU A 158 19.52 33.66 -26.01
N SER A 159 19.77 33.03 -27.17
CA SER A 159 18.93 31.97 -27.75
C SER A 159 18.77 30.73 -26.85
N LEU A 160 19.83 30.36 -26.13
CA LEU A 160 19.88 29.20 -25.23
C LEU A 160 19.21 29.41 -23.84
N LYS A 161 18.56 30.55 -23.60
CA LYS A 161 18.06 30.98 -22.27
C LYS A 161 16.54 30.92 -22.02
N PRO A 162 15.63 31.11 -22.99
CA PRO A 162 14.19 31.04 -22.74
C PRO A 162 13.77 29.67 -22.20
N LYS A 163 12.75 29.61 -21.33
CA LYS A 163 12.22 28.31 -20.86
C LYS A 163 11.75 27.42 -22.01
N ALA A 164 11.13 28.01 -23.04
CA ALA A 164 10.68 27.31 -24.24
C ALA A 164 11.81 26.64 -25.04
N TRP A 165 13.06 27.15 -24.96
CA TRP A 165 14.20 26.55 -25.66
C TRP A 165 14.42 25.09 -25.26
N LEU A 166 14.17 24.72 -23.99
CA LEU A 166 14.37 23.35 -23.54
C LEU A 166 13.38 22.40 -24.21
N GLU A 167 12.09 22.72 -24.21
CA GLU A 167 11.08 21.87 -24.82
C GLU A 167 11.20 21.83 -26.35
N GLN A 168 11.57 22.95 -26.99
CA GLN A 168 11.90 22.99 -28.42
C GLN A 168 13.15 22.15 -28.76
N THR A 169 14.17 22.14 -27.90
CA THR A 169 15.38 21.31 -28.06
C THR A 169 15.05 19.83 -27.91
N ARG A 170 14.14 19.49 -27.00
CA ARG A 170 13.62 18.14 -26.78
C ARG A 170 12.81 17.63 -27.97
N GLU A 171 11.89 18.46 -28.47
CA GLU A 171 11.14 18.21 -29.70
C GLU A 171 12.08 17.99 -30.90
N ALA A 172 13.01 18.92 -31.14
CA ALA A 172 14.01 18.81 -32.19
C ALA A 172 14.86 17.53 -32.07
N TRP A 173 15.27 17.13 -30.85
CA TRP A 173 15.99 15.88 -30.64
C TRP A 173 15.18 14.66 -31.10
N SER A 174 13.91 14.55 -30.69
CA SER A 174 13.05 13.46 -31.13
C SER A 174 12.87 13.42 -32.65
N HIS A 175 12.73 14.59 -33.31
CA HIS A 175 12.64 14.68 -34.77
C HIS A 175 13.95 14.33 -35.51
N HIS A 176 15.12 14.63 -34.92
CA HIS A 176 16.42 14.23 -35.47
C HIS A 176 16.65 12.71 -35.34
N ALA A 177 16.48 12.16 -34.13
CA ALA A 177 16.67 10.74 -33.87
C ALA A 177 15.69 9.85 -34.67
N ASN A 178 14.41 10.22 -34.73
CA ASN A 178 13.41 9.48 -35.52
C ASN A 178 13.73 9.47 -37.02
N ARG A 179 14.20 10.60 -37.56
CA ARG A 179 14.63 10.71 -38.96
C ARG A 179 15.88 9.86 -39.24
N ALA A 180 16.79 9.73 -38.29
CA ALA A 180 17.94 8.84 -38.41
C ALA A 180 17.54 7.36 -38.38
N LEU A 181 16.68 6.97 -37.42
CA LEU A 181 16.12 5.62 -37.30
C LEU A 181 15.36 5.19 -38.56
N GLU A 182 14.52 6.09 -39.10
CA GLU A 182 13.78 5.89 -40.34
C GLU A 182 14.68 5.71 -41.56
N ARG A 183 15.68 6.58 -41.73
CA ARG A 183 16.67 6.48 -42.82
C ARG A 183 17.54 5.22 -42.73
N ALA A 184 17.73 4.68 -41.54
CA ALA A 184 18.44 3.43 -41.29
C ALA A 184 17.55 2.18 -41.45
N GLY A 185 16.24 2.34 -41.69
CA GLY A 185 15.30 1.25 -41.91
C GLY A 185 14.74 0.62 -40.62
N HIS A 186 14.90 1.26 -39.46
CA HIS A 186 14.31 0.78 -38.21
C HIS A 186 12.88 1.27 -38.02
N GLU A 187 12.03 0.43 -37.42
CA GLU A 187 10.67 0.80 -37.02
C GLU A 187 10.62 1.55 -35.68
N ALA A 188 11.66 1.42 -34.85
CA ALA A 188 11.77 2.10 -33.56
C ALA A 188 11.66 3.62 -33.70
N ARG A 189 10.98 4.27 -32.75
CA ARG A 189 10.82 5.72 -32.64
C ARG A 189 10.91 6.15 -31.17
N ILE A 190 11.38 7.37 -30.93
CA ILE A 190 11.41 8.04 -29.62
C ILE A 190 10.48 9.25 -29.63
N ASP A 191 9.91 9.59 -28.49
CA ASP A 191 9.04 10.76 -28.34
C ASP A 191 9.44 11.53 -27.06
N HIS A 192 9.49 12.85 -27.18
CA HIS A 192 9.96 13.76 -26.13
C HIS A 192 8.89 14.13 -25.10
N ARG A 193 7.62 13.88 -25.41
CA ARG A 193 6.46 14.17 -24.56
C ARG A 193 6.44 13.21 -23.37
N THR A 194 5.74 13.56 -22.29
CA THR A 194 5.47 12.59 -21.21
C THR A 194 4.62 11.43 -21.75
N LEU A 195 4.75 10.23 -21.17
CA LEU A 195 3.94 9.05 -21.56
C LEU A 195 2.44 9.39 -21.59
N GLU A 196 1.97 10.15 -20.61
CA GLU A 196 0.62 10.72 -20.56
C GLU A 196 0.26 11.58 -21.77
N ALA A 197 1.14 12.48 -22.21
CA ALA A 197 0.93 13.34 -23.39
C ALA A 197 1.17 12.62 -24.73
N GLN A 198 1.71 11.40 -24.70
CA GLN A 198 1.71 10.45 -25.83
C GLN A 198 0.43 9.58 -25.87
N GLY A 199 -0.37 9.59 -24.79
CA GLY A 199 -1.49 8.65 -24.61
C GLY A 199 -1.08 7.26 -24.13
N ILE A 200 0.20 7.03 -23.84
CA ILE A 200 0.71 5.76 -23.34
C ILE A 200 0.40 5.64 -21.84
N GLU A 201 -0.47 4.70 -21.50
CA GLU A 201 -0.79 4.34 -20.13
C GLU A 201 0.35 3.49 -19.53
N ARG A 202 1.50 4.12 -19.26
CA ARG A 202 2.66 3.48 -18.62
C ARG A 202 3.33 4.43 -17.64
N LEU A 203 3.97 3.88 -16.60
CA LEU A 203 4.64 4.66 -15.56
C LEU A 203 6.04 5.11 -16.01
N PRO A 204 6.45 6.37 -15.76
CA PRO A 204 7.80 6.83 -16.07
C PRO A 204 8.82 6.20 -15.11
N GLY A 205 9.81 5.49 -15.68
CA GLY A 205 10.91 4.88 -14.93
C GLY A 205 11.79 5.89 -14.19
N ILE A 206 12.41 5.45 -13.09
CA ILE A 206 13.36 6.26 -12.30
C ILE A 206 14.79 5.82 -12.63
N HIS A 207 15.62 6.75 -13.11
CA HIS A 207 17.04 6.49 -13.32
C HIS A 207 17.75 6.18 -11.99
N LEU A 208 18.37 5.01 -11.92
CA LEU A 208 19.30 4.62 -10.86
C LEU A 208 20.70 5.09 -11.25
N GLY A 209 21.24 6.06 -10.52
CA GLY A 209 22.59 6.57 -10.78
C GLY A 209 23.68 5.53 -10.48
N PRO A 210 24.88 5.62 -11.07
CA PRO A 210 25.91 4.58 -10.98
C PRO A 210 26.21 4.10 -9.54
N HIS A 211 26.31 5.01 -8.58
CA HIS A 211 26.53 4.68 -7.16
C HIS A 211 25.39 3.83 -6.54
N VAL A 212 24.16 3.97 -7.02
CA VAL A 212 23.04 3.10 -6.61
C VAL A 212 23.20 1.70 -7.20
N VAL A 213 23.51 1.61 -8.50
CA VAL A 213 23.75 0.32 -9.18
C VAL A 213 24.95 -0.42 -8.56
N GLU A 214 26.01 0.30 -8.22
CA GLU A 214 27.19 -0.22 -7.52
C GLU A 214 26.87 -0.75 -6.11
N MET A 215 25.95 -0.10 -5.38
CA MET A 215 25.48 -0.58 -4.08
C MET A 215 24.60 -1.83 -4.21
N GLU A 216 23.63 -1.84 -5.14
CA GLU A 216 22.80 -3.03 -5.41
C GLU A 216 23.67 -4.23 -5.85
N GLY A 217 24.67 -4.01 -6.70
CA GLY A 217 25.65 -5.02 -7.12
C GLY A 217 26.53 -5.56 -5.99
N ARG A 218 26.61 -4.85 -4.85
CA ARG A 218 27.24 -5.31 -3.59
C ARG A 218 26.22 -5.87 -2.58
N GLY A 219 24.96 -6.02 -2.97
CA GLY A 219 23.87 -6.46 -2.10
C GLY A 219 23.37 -5.41 -1.10
N ILE A 220 23.77 -4.15 -1.26
CA ILE A 220 23.37 -3.02 -0.40
C ILE A 220 22.15 -2.35 -1.05
N ARG A 221 20.95 -2.71 -0.56
CA ARG A 221 19.69 -2.17 -1.11
C ARG A 221 19.48 -0.69 -0.84
N THR A 222 18.79 -0.05 -1.78
CA THR A 222 18.46 1.37 -1.77
C THR A 222 16.97 1.62 -2.03
N GLU A 223 16.45 2.63 -1.34
CA GLU A 223 15.10 3.17 -1.52
C GLU A 223 14.76 3.44 -3.00
N ARG A 224 15.75 3.94 -3.75
CA ARG A 224 15.60 4.34 -5.15
C ARG A 224 15.51 3.13 -6.08
N ALA A 225 16.27 2.07 -5.84
CA ALA A 225 16.19 0.83 -6.62
C ALA A 225 14.89 0.06 -6.33
N ASP A 226 14.51 -0.07 -5.05
CA ASP A 226 13.22 -0.66 -4.66
C ASP A 226 12.04 0.09 -5.32
N THR A 227 12.13 1.42 -5.45
CA THR A 227 11.12 2.23 -6.17
C THR A 227 11.14 1.98 -7.68
N ALA A 228 12.32 1.91 -8.31
CA ALA A 228 12.42 1.62 -9.75
C ALA A 228 11.92 0.21 -10.09
N LEU A 229 12.27 -0.80 -9.29
CA LEU A 229 11.78 -2.18 -9.41
C LEU A 229 10.24 -2.24 -9.24
N SER A 230 9.68 -1.45 -8.33
CA SER A 230 8.23 -1.33 -8.16
C SER A 230 7.55 -0.73 -9.39
N ILE A 231 8.17 0.27 -10.01
CA ILE A 231 7.70 0.90 -11.27
C ILE A 231 7.83 -0.06 -12.45
N ASP A 232 8.88 -0.87 -12.52
CA ASP A 232 9.09 -1.85 -13.60
C ASP A 232 8.12 -3.03 -13.50
N THR A 233 7.97 -3.61 -12.30
CA THR A 233 6.95 -4.63 -11.99
C THR A 233 5.56 -4.15 -12.40
N ALA A 234 5.25 -2.89 -12.11
CA ALA A 234 4.00 -2.25 -12.51
C ALA A 234 3.92 -2.04 -14.03
N ASN A 235 4.98 -1.59 -14.70
CA ASN A 235 4.96 -1.43 -16.15
C ASN A 235 4.67 -2.75 -16.89
N GLY A 236 5.16 -3.89 -16.39
CA GLY A 236 4.75 -5.22 -16.88
C GLY A 236 3.25 -5.47 -16.70
N GLN A 237 2.75 -5.31 -15.47
CA GLN A 237 1.32 -5.53 -15.16
C GLN A 237 0.35 -4.68 -16.00
N ILE A 238 0.70 -3.47 -16.48
CA ILE A 238 -0.20 -2.73 -17.39
C ILE A 238 -0.22 -3.39 -18.78
N ILE A 239 0.95 -3.80 -19.29
CA ILE A 239 1.07 -4.41 -20.61
C ILE A 239 0.22 -5.70 -20.66
N ASP A 240 0.36 -6.56 -19.65
CA ASP A 240 -0.46 -7.77 -19.49
C ASP A 240 -1.97 -7.48 -19.57
N LEU A 241 -2.42 -6.37 -18.96
CA LEU A 241 -3.83 -5.97 -18.93
C LEU A 241 -4.31 -5.31 -20.21
N GLN A 242 -3.43 -4.64 -20.95
CA GLN A 242 -3.73 -4.06 -22.26
C GLN A 242 -3.89 -5.17 -23.29
N GLU A 243 -2.97 -6.14 -23.33
CA GLU A 243 -3.09 -7.35 -24.16
C GLU A 243 -4.38 -8.13 -23.84
N TYR A 244 -4.70 -8.29 -22.55
CA TYR A 244 -5.94 -8.94 -22.11
C TYR A 244 -7.21 -8.16 -22.48
N ARG A 245 -7.19 -6.82 -22.45
CA ARG A 245 -8.31 -5.98 -22.94
C ARG A 245 -8.50 -6.14 -24.44
N GLU A 246 -7.42 -6.06 -25.21
CA GLU A 246 -7.45 -6.19 -26.66
C GLU A 246 -7.94 -7.59 -27.09
N ALA A 247 -7.55 -8.65 -26.37
CA ALA A 247 -8.07 -10.00 -26.60
C ALA A 247 -9.59 -10.10 -26.36
N ILE A 248 -10.13 -9.47 -25.31
CA ILE A 248 -11.58 -9.42 -25.04
C ILE A 248 -12.31 -8.62 -26.12
N GLU A 249 -11.77 -7.47 -26.54
CA GLU A 249 -12.38 -6.63 -27.58
C GLU A 249 -12.41 -7.37 -28.93
N HIS A 250 -11.30 -8.03 -29.31
CA HIS A 250 -11.24 -8.87 -30.51
C HIS A 250 -12.23 -10.04 -30.50
N GLU A 251 -12.43 -10.67 -29.34
CA GLU A 251 -13.38 -11.77 -29.17
C GLU A 251 -14.84 -11.28 -29.26
N ARG A 252 -15.17 -10.17 -28.59
CA ARG A 252 -16.51 -9.56 -28.64
C ARG A 252 -16.86 -9.08 -30.04
N ASP A 253 -15.89 -8.53 -30.77
CA ASP A 253 -16.12 -8.07 -32.13
C ASP A 253 -16.28 -9.26 -33.10
N ARG A 254 -15.53 -10.38 -32.92
CA ARG A 254 -15.79 -11.64 -33.65
C ARG A 254 -17.20 -12.18 -33.42
N GLN A 255 -17.66 -12.21 -32.16
CA GLN A 255 -19.03 -12.61 -31.83
C GLN A 255 -20.08 -11.64 -32.41
N SER A 256 -19.76 -10.35 -32.51
CA SER A 256 -20.62 -9.35 -33.14
C SER A 256 -20.72 -9.49 -34.66
N GLU A 257 -19.64 -9.93 -35.33
CA GLU A 257 -19.67 -10.32 -36.75
C GLU A 257 -20.46 -11.61 -36.98
N GLU A 258 -20.34 -12.59 -36.08
CA GLU A 258 -21.03 -13.88 -36.16
C GLU A 258 -22.55 -13.72 -35.99
N ILE A 259 -22.99 -12.94 -34.98
CA ILE A 259 -24.40 -12.55 -34.81
C ILE A 259 -24.92 -11.79 -36.05
N GLN A 260 -24.11 -10.94 -36.68
CA GLN A 260 -24.48 -10.28 -37.94
C GLN A 260 -24.55 -11.22 -39.14
N ARG A 261 -23.83 -12.34 -39.15
CA ARG A 261 -23.99 -13.39 -40.17
C ARG A 261 -25.30 -14.15 -39.96
N ASP A 262 -25.60 -14.57 -38.74
CA ASP A 262 -26.85 -15.31 -38.44
C ASP A 262 -28.11 -14.47 -38.68
N GLN A 263 -28.08 -13.16 -38.42
CA GLN A 263 -29.16 -12.25 -38.79
C GLN A 263 -29.33 -12.10 -40.32
N ARG A 264 -28.26 -12.23 -41.11
CA ARG A 264 -28.34 -12.26 -42.58
C ARG A 264 -28.82 -13.61 -43.14
N VAL A 265 -28.58 -14.72 -42.43
CA VAL A 265 -29.10 -16.04 -42.79
C VAL A 265 -30.59 -16.13 -42.48
N SER A 266 -30.99 -15.86 -41.23
CA SER A 266 -32.39 -15.92 -40.77
C SER A 266 -33.33 -14.89 -41.44
N GLY A 267 -32.77 -13.84 -42.06
CA GLY A 267 -33.52 -12.87 -42.85
C GLY A 267 -34.14 -13.42 -44.15
N ARG A 268 -33.79 -14.64 -44.59
CA ARG A 268 -34.33 -15.22 -45.84
C ARG A 268 -35.68 -15.92 -45.71
N ASP A 269 -36.07 -16.39 -44.52
CA ASP A 269 -37.18 -17.35 -44.38
C ASP A 269 -38.55 -16.72 -44.02
N ARG A 270 -38.61 -15.41 -43.80
CA ARG A 270 -39.89 -14.70 -43.51
C ARG A 270 -40.61 -14.27 -44.80
N ALA A 271 -41.12 -15.26 -45.55
CA ALA A 271 -41.81 -15.02 -46.82
C ALA A 271 -43.07 -15.88 -47.07
N VAL A 272 -43.72 -16.46 -46.03
CA VAL A 272 -45.03 -17.13 -46.15
C VAL A 272 -45.94 -16.80 -44.97
N GLY A 273 -47.20 -16.42 -45.25
CA GLY A 273 -48.28 -16.22 -44.27
C GLY A 273 -49.65 -16.08 -44.99
N PRO A 274 -50.66 -16.93 -44.71
CA PRO A 274 -51.91 -17.01 -45.48
C PRO A 274 -53.09 -16.13 -44.95
N GLU A 275 -54.30 -16.34 -45.49
CA GLU A 275 -55.39 -15.36 -45.67
C GLU A 275 -56.52 -15.29 -44.60
N HIS A 276 -57.47 -14.36 -44.85
CA HIS A 276 -58.81 -14.11 -44.23
C HIS A 276 -58.83 -13.33 -42.89
N GLY A 277 -59.68 -12.31 -42.63
CA GLY A 277 -60.68 -11.54 -43.43
C GLY A 277 -62.09 -11.46 -42.79
N ASP A 278 -62.85 -10.35 -42.71
CA ASP A 278 -62.61 -8.91 -43.04
C ASP A 278 -62.67 -8.01 -41.76
N THR A 279 -63.58 -7.07 -41.43
CA THR A 279 -64.87 -6.57 -41.96
C THR A 279 -65.03 -5.03 -41.88
N GLY A 280 -65.00 -4.33 -43.03
CA GLY A 280 -65.71 -3.06 -43.33
C GLY A 280 -65.50 -1.75 -42.51
N GLY A 281 -65.07 -0.65 -43.18
CA GLY A 281 -65.06 0.71 -42.56
C GLY A 281 -64.64 1.92 -43.44
N ARG A 282 -65.56 2.46 -44.26
CA ARG A 282 -65.60 3.78 -44.98
C ARG A 282 -64.32 4.65 -45.23
N SER A 283 -64.15 4.99 -46.51
CA SER A 283 -63.29 6.01 -47.19
C SER A 283 -63.64 7.50 -46.86
N PRO A 284 -63.07 8.58 -47.51
CA PRO A 284 -62.12 8.68 -48.65
C PRO A 284 -61.02 9.81 -48.68
N ALA A 285 -60.17 9.78 -49.73
CA ALA A 285 -59.37 10.89 -50.35
C ALA A 285 -58.15 11.46 -49.55
N ALA A 286 -57.12 12.09 -50.15
CA ALA A 286 -56.84 12.58 -51.53
C ALA A 286 -55.35 12.30 -51.93
N ASP A 287 -54.96 12.08 -53.21
CA ASP A 287 -54.49 13.04 -54.25
C ASP A 287 -53.25 13.90 -53.82
N ARG A 288 -52.13 14.10 -54.56
CA ARG A 288 -51.55 13.55 -55.81
C ARG A 288 -50.13 14.16 -56.06
N ARG A 289 -49.44 13.73 -57.14
CA ARG A 289 -48.20 14.30 -57.78
C ARG A 289 -46.89 14.11 -56.99
N GLY A 290 -45.71 13.92 -57.60
CA GLY A 290 -45.38 13.56 -58.99
C GLY A 290 -44.61 14.62 -59.80
N THR A 291 -43.32 14.34 -60.09
CA THR A 291 -42.42 15.03 -61.06
C THR A 291 -41.24 14.09 -61.41
N ALA A 292 -40.46 14.34 -62.47
CA ALA A 292 -39.45 13.37 -62.96
C ALA A 292 -38.30 13.96 -63.82
N GLY A 293 -37.13 13.31 -63.81
CA GLY A 293 -36.01 13.49 -64.75
C GLY A 293 -34.64 13.84 -64.11
N GLN A 294 -33.49 13.73 -64.80
CA GLN A 294 -33.19 13.04 -66.08
C GLN A 294 -31.65 12.99 -66.36
N ARG A 295 -31.13 11.85 -66.88
CA ARG A 295 -29.79 11.64 -67.55
C ARG A 295 -28.52 11.81 -66.68
N GLY A 296 -27.36 11.20 -67.01
CA GLY A 296 -27.06 10.15 -68.00
C GLY A 296 -25.55 10.03 -68.37
N ALA A 297 -25.13 8.88 -68.93
CA ALA A 297 -23.82 8.55 -69.57
C ALA A 297 -22.51 8.67 -68.72
N GLY A 298 -21.43 7.93 -69.00
CA GLY A 298 -21.24 6.77 -69.90
C GLY A 298 -19.81 6.63 -70.49
N ARG A 299 -19.17 5.45 -70.32
CA ARG A 299 -17.98 4.87 -71.00
C ARG A 299 -17.74 3.47 -70.36
N GLU A 300 -17.55 2.33 -71.04
CA GLU A 300 -16.54 1.94 -72.06
C GLU A 300 -15.10 1.95 -71.49
N LEU A 301 -14.33 0.86 -71.44
CA LEU A 301 -14.47 -0.55 -71.90
C LEU A 301 -13.83 -1.50 -70.82
N ASP A 302 -13.56 -2.81 -70.95
CA ASP A 302 -13.41 -3.76 -72.08
C ASP A 302 -13.67 -5.24 -71.65
N GLU A 303 -13.43 -6.23 -72.54
CA GLU A 303 -13.59 -7.69 -72.34
C GLU A 303 -12.22 -8.44 -72.27
N PRO A 304 -12.09 -9.78 -72.54
CA PRO A 304 -12.85 -10.98 -72.13
C PRO A 304 -12.00 -11.90 -71.20
N ALA A 305 -12.44 -12.91 -70.43
CA ALA A 305 -13.46 -13.98 -70.55
C ALA A 305 -12.99 -15.32 -71.18
N THR A 306 -13.47 -16.45 -70.59
CA THR A 306 -13.51 -17.86 -71.06
C THR A 306 -12.25 -18.77 -70.91
N ALA A 307 -12.36 -20.11 -70.74
CA ALA A 307 -13.41 -20.98 -70.15
C ALA A 307 -12.93 -22.45 -69.93
N SER A 308 -13.70 -23.20 -69.11
CA SER A 308 -14.02 -24.65 -69.17
C SER A 308 -13.05 -25.73 -69.68
N HIS A 309 -12.86 -26.77 -68.86
CA HIS A 309 -13.09 -28.23 -69.11
C HIS A 309 -12.42 -29.02 -67.97
N GLU A 310 -12.73 -30.26 -67.59
CA GLU A 310 -13.97 -31.05 -67.50
C GLU A 310 -13.59 -32.36 -66.75
N ARG A 311 -14.60 -33.18 -66.41
CA ARG A 311 -14.54 -34.44 -65.64
C ARG A 311 -13.57 -35.50 -66.21
N MET A 312 -13.08 -36.40 -65.34
CA MET A 312 -13.27 -37.86 -65.47
C MET A 312 -13.03 -38.59 -64.13
N ALA A 313 -13.32 -39.90 -64.03
CA ALA A 313 -13.36 -40.64 -62.75
C ALA A 313 -12.91 -42.12 -62.86
N GLY A 314 -12.63 -42.75 -61.69
CA GLY A 314 -12.30 -44.17 -61.49
C GLY A 314 -10.86 -44.42 -60.99
N GLY A 315 -10.54 -45.47 -60.22
CA GLY A 315 -11.37 -46.50 -59.57
C GLY A 315 -10.67 -47.88 -59.43
N SER A 316 -10.85 -48.59 -58.31
CA SER A 316 -10.30 -49.96 -57.99
C SER A 316 -8.75 -50.03 -57.80
N GLN A 317 -8.10 -50.97 -57.09
CA GLN A 317 -8.47 -52.06 -56.11
C GLN A 317 -7.17 -52.53 -55.38
N GLY A 318 -7.12 -53.17 -54.19
CA GLY A 318 -8.13 -53.41 -53.14
C GLY A 318 -7.99 -54.77 -52.42
N HIS A 319 -7.12 -54.85 -51.39
CA HIS A 319 -7.02 -55.92 -50.35
C HIS A 319 -6.80 -55.22 -48.97
N GLU A 320 -7.41 -55.56 -47.83
CA GLU A 320 -7.61 -56.86 -47.12
C GLU A 320 -6.39 -57.34 -46.33
N ASP A 321 -6.50 -57.84 -45.08
CA ASP A 321 -7.59 -57.76 -44.07
C ASP A 321 -6.98 -58.00 -42.66
N SER A 322 -7.60 -57.46 -41.61
CA SER A 322 -7.51 -57.96 -40.22
C SER A 322 -8.38 -57.12 -39.28
N ARG A 323 -9.45 -57.70 -38.75
CA ARG A 323 -10.45 -57.02 -37.90
C ARG A 323 -10.24 -57.32 -36.42
N ARG A 324 -10.42 -56.30 -35.57
CA ARG A 324 -11.09 -56.39 -34.26
C ARG A 324 -11.60 -55.00 -33.89
N GLY A 325 -12.87 -54.91 -33.48
CA GLY A 325 -13.58 -53.64 -33.35
C GLY A 325 -13.34 -52.94 -32.01
N ALA A 326 -13.49 -51.61 -32.04
CA ALA A 326 -13.76 -50.77 -30.88
C ALA A 326 -15.08 -50.02 -31.13
N ASP A 327 -15.83 -49.74 -30.07
CA ASP A 327 -17.13 -49.07 -30.12
C ASP A 327 -16.99 -47.54 -30.25
N HIS A 328 -18.11 -46.84 -30.44
CA HIS A 328 -18.16 -45.42 -30.80
C HIS A 328 -17.45 -44.48 -29.81
N GLY A 329 -16.30 -43.95 -30.22
CA GLY A 329 -15.66 -42.75 -29.66
C GLY A 329 -15.82 -41.56 -30.61
N GLN A 330 -16.30 -40.42 -30.09
CA GLN A 330 -16.45 -39.17 -30.85
C GLN A 330 -15.09 -38.43 -30.85
N PRO A 331 -14.65 -37.81 -31.96
CA PRO A 331 -13.29 -37.26 -32.05
C PRO A 331 -13.09 -36.06 -31.11
N ASP A 332 -11.93 -36.03 -30.45
CA ASP A 332 -11.57 -35.02 -29.47
C ASP A 332 -11.60 -33.60 -30.06
N GLY A 333 -12.19 -32.67 -29.29
CA GLY A 333 -12.06 -31.24 -29.55
C GLY A 333 -10.64 -30.75 -29.22
N PRO A 334 -10.23 -29.58 -29.74
CA PRO A 334 -8.88 -29.06 -29.50
C PRO A 334 -8.63 -28.86 -28.00
N GLU A 335 -7.49 -29.38 -27.52
CA GLU A 335 -7.07 -29.30 -26.12
C GLU A 335 -7.09 -27.86 -25.61
N ARG A 336 -7.85 -27.61 -24.54
CA ARG A 336 -7.87 -26.31 -23.86
C ARG A 336 -6.54 -26.06 -23.14
N ARG A 337 -5.58 -25.44 -23.84
CA ARG A 337 -4.34 -24.94 -23.23
C ARG A 337 -4.69 -23.91 -22.14
N PRO A 338 -4.36 -24.14 -20.86
CA PRO A 338 -4.79 -23.27 -19.77
C PRO A 338 -3.90 -22.03 -19.71
N TRP A 339 -4.46 -20.87 -20.08
CA TRP A 339 -3.78 -19.57 -19.96
C TRP A 339 -4.65 -18.57 -19.19
N LEU A 340 -3.98 -17.85 -18.28
CA LEU A 340 -4.44 -16.69 -17.49
C LEU A 340 -5.60 -16.93 -16.51
N ASP A 341 -5.27 -17.10 -15.22
CA ASP A 341 -6.22 -16.91 -14.11
C ASP A 341 -6.52 -15.42 -13.91
N VAL A 342 -7.75 -15.03 -14.25
CA VAL A 342 -8.28 -13.66 -14.10
C VAL A 342 -8.27 -13.21 -12.63
N ALA A 343 -8.41 -14.13 -11.66
CA ALA A 343 -8.35 -13.79 -10.24
C ALA A 343 -6.92 -13.48 -9.77
N ALA A 344 -5.89 -14.17 -10.28
CA ALA A 344 -4.49 -13.80 -10.07
C ALA A 344 -4.20 -12.41 -10.67
N MET A 345 -4.74 -12.11 -11.85
CA MET A 345 -4.61 -10.79 -12.49
C MET A 345 -5.25 -9.67 -11.63
N GLY A 346 -6.45 -9.89 -11.10
CA GLY A 346 -7.11 -8.96 -10.17
C GLY A 346 -6.30 -8.69 -8.90
N ARG A 347 -5.68 -9.72 -8.32
CA ARG A 347 -4.76 -9.61 -7.16
C ARG A 347 -3.45 -8.90 -7.50
N SER A 348 -3.02 -8.95 -8.76
CA SER A 348 -1.89 -8.17 -9.30
C SER A 348 -2.21 -6.66 -9.31
N LEU A 349 -3.42 -6.29 -9.73
CA LEU A 349 -3.91 -4.93 -9.91
C LEU A 349 -4.01 -4.08 -8.63
N ASP A 350 -4.26 -4.67 -7.47
CA ASP A 350 -4.35 -3.91 -6.21
C ASP A 350 -2.98 -3.49 -5.64
N ARG A 351 -1.87 -3.85 -6.30
CA ARG A 351 -0.55 -3.24 -6.08
C ARG A 351 -0.35 -1.96 -6.92
N PHE A 352 -1.20 -1.75 -7.94
CA PHE A 352 -1.04 -0.71 -8.95
C PHE A 352 -1.43 0.69 -8.48
N ARG A 353 -2.58 0.75 -7.78
CA ARG A 353 -3.31 1.98 -7.44
C ARG A 353 -2.49 2.99 -6.65
N ASP A 354 -1.48 2.51 -5.92
CA ASP A 354 -0.68 3.30 -5.00
C ASP A 354 0.52 4.01 -5.65
N ALA A 355 0.79 3.78 -6.95
CA ALA A 355 1.83 4.50 -7.68
C ALA A 355 1.28 5.75 -8.41
N TYR A 356 0.53 5.60 -9.52
CA TYR A 356 0.09 6.72 -10.37
C TYR A 356 -1.42 6.60 -10.70
N SER A 357 -2.23 7.53 -10.17
CA SER A 357 -3.69 7.54 -10.40
C SER A 357 -4.10 7.84 -11.84
N GLY A 358 -3.35 8.71 -12.54
CA GLY A 358 -3.76 9.26 -13.84
C GLY A 358 -4.06 8.23 -14.92
N ALA A 359 -3.33 7.11 -15.00
CA ALA A 359 -3.58 6.06 -15.99
C ALA A 359 -4.79 5.19 -15.60
N ALA A 360 -4.80 4.63 -14.39
CA ALA A 360 -5.88 3.75 -13.93
C ALA A 360 -7.25 4.44 -13.91
N ASP A 361 -7.31 5.72 -13.54
CA ASP A 361 -8.57 6.48 -13.54
C ASP A 361 -9.05 6.80 -14.97
N ARG A 362 -8.16 6.88 -15.98
CA ARG A 362 -8.54 7.04 -17.40
C ARG A 362 -9.15 5.77 -18.00
N ILE A 363 -8.53 4.62 -17.74
CA ILE A 363 -9.05 3.30 -18.14
C ILE A 363 -10.47 3.11 -17.58
N MET A 364 -10.66 3.41 -16.29
CA MET A 364 -11.97 3.34 -15.63
C MET A 364 -12.96 4.40 -16.11
N ALA A 365 -12.52 5.60 -16.49
CA ALA A 365 -13.38 6.65 -17.03
C ALA A 365 -13.92 6.31 -18.42
N LEU A 366 -13.11 5.68 -19.28
CA LEU A 366 -13.54 5.18 -20.59
C LEU A 366 -14.55 4.03 -20.44
N ALA A 367 -14.29 3.07 -19.54
CA ALA A 367 -15.26 2.03 -19.20
C ALA A 367 -16.57 2.58 -18.59
N GLY A 368 -16.49 3.70 -17.86
CA GLY A 368 -17.64 4.36 -17.22
C GLY A 368 -18.51 5.22 -18.15
N ALA A 369 -18.04 5.57 -19.35
CA ALA A 369 -18.67 6.58 -20.22
C ALA A 369 -20.08 6.22 -20.76
N ALA A 370 -20.55 4.98 -20.53
CA ALA A 370 -21.83 4.48 -21.01
C ALA A 370 -23.06 4.88 -20.17
N ARG A 371 -22.92 5.50 -18.98
CA ARG A 371 -24.07 5.82 -18.10
C ARG A 371 -24.08 7.23 -17.50
N ASN A 372 -25.18 7.94 -17.80
CA ASN A 372 -25.71 9.16 -17.18
C ASN A 372 -24.93 10.48 -17.34
N ARG A 373 -25.46 11.34 -18.23
CA ARG A 373 -25.33 12.81 -18.14
C ARG A 373 -26.29 13.35 -17.07
N ALA A 374 -25.88 14.27 -16.20
CA ALA A 374 -26.70 15.43 -15.75
C ALA A 374 -25.99 16.35 -14.73
N THR A 375 -26.28 17.66 -14.84
CA THR A 375 -26.35 18.71 -13.79
C THR A 375 -25.20 18.92 -12.78
N GLY A 376 -24.60 20.12 -12.83
CA GLY A 376 -24.34 21.01 -11.67
C GLY A 376 -23.25 20.58 -10.67
N GLY A 377 -22.11 21.26 -10.51
CA GLY A 377 -21.76 22.63 -10.93
C GLY A 377 -21.74 23.66 -9.78
N HIS A 378 -21.30 23.26 -8.58
CA HIS A 378 -20.73 24.16 -7.54
C HIS A 378 -20.04 23.42 -6.37
N MET A 379 -20.21 22.09 -6.25
CA MET A 379 -19.45 21.26 -5.27
C MET A 379 -18.05 20.82 -5.74
N ALA A 380 -17.58 21.28 -6.91
CA ALA A 380 -16.35 20.79 -7.52
C ALA A 380 -15.09 21.09 -6.69
N ASP A 381 -14.96 22.33 -6.20
CA ASP A 381 -13.71 22.82 -5.59
C ASP A 381 -13.41 22.15 -4.24
N PHE A 382 -14.44 21.85 -3.45
CA PHE A 382 -14.27 21.14 -2.18
C PHE A 382 -14.01 19.63 -2.39
N GLN A 383 -14.60 19.02 -3.42
CA GLN A 383 -14.34 17.61 -3.76
C GLN A 383 -12.97 17.40 -4.41
N ALA A 384 -12.40 18.40 -5.10
CA ALA A 384 -11.07 18.32 -5.67
C ALA A 384 -9.99 18.12 -4.59
N GLN A 385 -10.11 18.80 -3.46
CA GLN A 385 -9.10 18.79 -2.39
C GLN A 385 -9.05 17.45 -1.61
N VAL A 386 -10.12 16.66 -1.62
CA VAL A 386 -10.19 15.32 -0.99
C VAL A 386 -9.65 14.22 -1.93
N LYS A 387 -9.64 14.45 -3.24
CA LYS A 387 -9.22 13.45 -4.25
C LYS A 387 -7.72 13.15 -4.27
N SER A 388 -6.87 14.02 -3.69
CA SER A 388 -5.42 13.82 -3.64
C SER A 388 -4.89 13.11 -2.39
N ASP A 389 -5.69 12.95 -1.33
CA ASP A 389 -5.23 12.42 -0.05
C ASP A 389 -5.61 10.93 0.15
N ARG A 390 -4.67 10.03 -0.12
CA ARG A 390 -4.86 8.58 0.10
C ARG A 390 -5.08 8.20 1.58
N THR A 391 -4.54 8.97 2.54
CA THR A 391 -4.82 8.72 3.97
C THR A 391 -6.28 9.01 4.28
N ALA A 392 -6.80 10.18 3.88
CA ALA A 392 -8.22 10.51 4.05
C ALA A 392 -9.14 9.49 3.33
N GLN A 393 -8.76 9.01 2.15
CA GLN A 393 -9.52 7.99 1.41
C GLN A 393 -9.52 6.62 2.10
N ALA A 394 -8.38 6.17 2.64
CA ALA A 394 -8.29 4.92 3.41
C ALA A 394 -9.14 4.99 4.70
N ILE A 395 -9.04 6.10 5.44
CA ILE A 395 -9.88 6.41 6.60
C ILE A 395 -11.36 6.39 6.22
N ALA A 396 -11.76 7.09 5.15
CA ALA A 396 -13.14 7.16 4.70
C ALA A 396 -13.70 5.78 4.27
N ARG A 397 -12.90 4.95 3.60
CA ARG A 397 -13.28 3.55 3.25
C ARG A 397 -13.50 2.70 4.50
N GLN A 398 -12.58 2.72 5.45
CA GLN A 398 -12.70 1.93 6.69
C GLN A 398 -13.89 2.39 7.54
N LEU A 399 -14.07 3.71 7.75
CA LEU A 399 -15.22 4.26 8.48
C LEU A 399 -16.57 3.93 7.82
N LYS A 400 -16.63 3.96 6.48
CA LYS A 400 -17.85 3.59 5.73
C LYS A 400 -18.19 2.10 5.88
N ALA A 401 -17.17 1.23 5.88
CA ALA A 401 -17.36 -0.21 6.01
C ALA A 401 -17.69 -0.64 7.46
N MET A 402 -17.09 0.00 8.45
CA MET A 402 -17.46 -0.22 9.87
C MET A 402 -18.86 0.31 10.17
N GLY A 403 -19.22 1.49 9.65
CA GLY A 403 -20.60 2.00 9.64
C GLY A 403 -21.16 2.38 11.01
N CYS A 404 -20.31 2.71 11.99
CA CYS A 404 -20.71 3.22 13.30
C CYS A 404 -20.81 4.76 13.33
N ASP A 405 -21.69 5.30 14.17
CA ASP A 405 -21.89 6.75 14.32
C ASP A 405 -20.74 7.45 15.09
N ARG A 406 -20.05 6.71 15.97
CA ARG A 406 -18.92 7.20 16.79
C ARG A 406 -17.86 6.11 16.96
N TYR A 407 -16.61 6.52 17.04
CA TYR A 407 -15.42 5.68 17.16
C TYR A 407 -14.50 6.19 18.25
N ASP A 408 -13.84 5.28 18.96
CA ASP A 408 -12.64 5.62 19.70
C ASP A 408 -11.43 5.54 18.76
N ILE A 409 -10.69 6.64 18.63
CA ILE A 409 -9.37 6.67 18.02
C ILE A 409 -8.32 6.55 19.13
N GLY A 410 -7.48 5.53 19.04
CA GLY A 410 -6.34 5.31 19.92
C GLY A 410 -5.06 5.82 19.27
N ILE A 411 -4.35 6.71 19.95
CA ILE A 411 -3.02 7.21 19.56
C ILE A 411 -2.05 6.67 20.60
N ARG A 412 -1.23 5.68 20.21
CA ARG A 412 -0.29 5.01 21.13
C ARG A 412 1.14 5.39 20.77
N ASP A 413 1.86 6.01 21.70
CA ASP A 413 3.29 6.25 21.53
C ASP A 413 4.03 4.90 21.52
N ALA A 414 4.84 4.64 20.48
CA ALA A 414 5.53 3.37 20.33
C ALA A 414 6.64 3.18 21.36
N ALA A 415 7.30 4.27 21.80
CA ALA A 415 8.45 4.21 22.70
C ALA A 415 8.07 4.01 24.19
N SER A 416 7.09 4.77 24.69
CA SER A 416 6.59 4.65 26.07
C SER A 416 5.40 3.69 26.20
N GLY A 417 4.83 3.23 25.09
CA GLY A 417 3.63 2.38 25.04
C GLY A 417 2.33 3.09 25.47
N LYS A 418 2.38 4.37 25.85
CA LYS A 418 1.27 5.15 26.42
C LYS A 418 0.18 5.42 25.39
N MET A 419 -1.06 5.16 25.76
CA MET A 419 -2.25 5.43 24.94
C MET A 419 -2.85 6.81 25.25
N MET A 420 -3.33 7.50 24.22
CA MET A 420 -4.28 8.60 24.28
C MET A 420 -5.53 8.21 23.48
N ASN A 421 -6.72 8.42 24.03
CA ASN A 421 -7.98 8.04 23.41
C ASN A 421 -8.79 9.31 23.05
N ARG A 422 -9.48 9.28 21.90
CA ARG A 422 -10.39 10.34 21.44
C ARG A 422 -11.65 9.73 20.86
N GLU A 423 -12.81 10.04 21.44
CA GLU A 423 -14.10 9.61 20.90
C GLU A 423 -14.64 10.64 19.89
N TRP A 424 -14.83 10.22 18.63
CA TRP A 424 -15.17 11.09 17.50
C TRP A 424 -16.20 10.47 16.56
N THR A 425 -17.05 11.29 15.95
CA THR A 425 -17.84 10.92 14.77
C THR A 425 -16.95 10.66 13.55
N PRO A 426 -17.39 9.88 12.54
CA PRO A 426 -16.62 9.67 11.32
C PRO A 426 -16.24 10.97 10.58
N GLN A 427 -17.01 12.06 10.73
CA GLN A 427 -16.66 13.37 10.19
C GLN A 427 -15.51 14.02 10.97
N GLU A 428 -15.55 13.99 12.31
CA GLU A 428 -14.47 14.50 13.16
C GLU A 428 -13.16 13.72 12.95
N VAL A 429 -13.22 12.39 12.75
CA VAL A 429 -12.04 11.57 12.43
C VAL A 429 -11.38 12.02 11.12
N GLN A 430 -12.18 12.32 10.08
CA GLN A 430 -11.67 12.84 8.81
C GLN A 430 -11.11 14.27 8.95
N GLN A 431 -11.80 15.15 9.69
CA GLN A 431 -11.32 16.52 9.95
C GLN A 431 -10.01 16.56 10.74
N ASN A 432 -9.76 15.59 11.63
CA ASN A 432 -8.52 15.47 12.40
C ASN A 432 -7.44 14.63 11.70
N ALA A 433 -7.63 14.22 10.43
CA ALA A 433 -6.68 13.36 9.73
C ALA A 433 -5.26 13.95 9.65
N ASP A 434 -5.09 15.26 9.44
CA ASP A 434 -3.77 15.90 9.41
C ASP A 434 -3.10 15.95 10.80
N TRP A 435 -3.89 16.08 11.87
CA TRP A 435 -3.37 15.94 13.23
C TRP A 435 -2.92 14.49 13.50
N LEU A 436 -3.71 13.49 13.08
CA LEU A 436 -3.34 12.08 13.18
C LEU A 436 -2.09 11.75 12.34
N LYS A 437 -1.92 12.33 11.14
CA LYS A 437 -0.69 12.20 10.33
C LYS A 437 0.52 12.74 11.10
N ARG A 438 0.37 13.90 11.76
CA ARG A 438 1.43 14.48 12.60
C ARG A 438 1.76 13.61 13.80
N MET A 439 0.76 13.09 14.52
CA MET A 439 0.99 12.16 15.64
C MET A 439 1.70 10.90 15.16
N ASN A 440 1.28 10.34 14.02
CA ASN A 440 1.91 9.17 13.43
C ASN A 440 3.37 9.45 13.07
N ALA A 441 3.64 10.52 12.32
CA ALA A 441 5.00 10.94 11.96
C ALA A 441 5.94 11.10 13.18
N GLN A 442 5.39 11.53 14.33
CA GLN A 442 6.13 11.70 15.59
C GLN A 442 6.43 10.40 16.36
N GLY A 443 5.98 9.22 15.90
CA GLY A 443 6.24 7.93 16.56
C GLY A 443 5.00 7.17 17.03
N ASN A 444 3.79 7.72 16.85
CA ASN A 444 2.58 7.11 17.40
C ASN A 444 1.92 6.12 16.43
N ASP A 445 1.61 4.91 16.90
CA ASP A 445 0.65 4.03 16.24
C ASP A 445 -0.77 4.62 16.33
N ILE A 446 -1.54 4.50 15.23
CA ILE A 446 -2.96 4.89 15.20
C ILE A 446 -3.86 3.64 15.15
N TYR A 447 -4.88 3.62 16.01
CA TYR A 447 -5.85 2.55 16.20
C TYR A 447 -7.28 3.10 16.14
N ILE A 448 -8.26 2.24 15.84
CA ILE A 448 -9.68 2.53 15.80
C ILE A 448 -10.50 1.37 16.36
N ARG A 449 -11.59 1.68 17.05
CA ARG A 449 -12.69 0.77 17.35
C ARG A 449 -14.02 1.56 17.41
N PRO A 450 -15.19 0.91 17.33
CA PRO A 450 -16.46 1.55 17.66
C PRO A 450 -16.45 2.11 19.09
N ALA A 451 -17.06 3.28 19.32
CA ALA A 451 -17.16 3.87 20.65
C ALA A 451 -18.02 3.01 21.59
N GLU A 452 -17.81 3.12 22.91
CA GLU A 452 -18.47 2.24 23.89
C GLU A 452 -20.01 2.31 23.89
N GLN A 453 -20.58 3.46 23.52
CA GLN A 453 -22.04 3.63 23.39
C GLN A 453 -22.57 3.40 21.96
N ALA A 454 -21.71 3.06 20.99
CA ALA A 454 -22.15 2.81 19.62
C ALA A 454 -22.92 1.49 19.50
N ARG A 455 -24.01 1.49 18.73
CA ARG A 455 -24.72 0.28 18.31
C ARG A 455 -24.03 -0.33 17.10
N HIS A 456 -23.51 -1.55 17.22
CA HIS A 456 -22.82 -2.22 16.13
C HIS A 456 -22.78 -3.74 16.29
N GLY A 457 -22.75 -4.47 15.18
CA GLY A 457 -22.48 -5.91 15.12
C GLY A 457 -21.04 -6.29 14.73
N LEU A 458 -20.08 -5.37 14.83
CA LEU A 458 -18.67 -5.62 14.46
C LEU A 458 -17.89 -6.41 15.52
N VAL A 459 -17.15 -7.41 15.06
CA VAL A 459 -16.17 -8.22 15.78
C VAL A 459 -14.80 -8.06 15.09
N LEU A 460 -13.72 -7.98 15.86
CA LEU A 460 -12.34 -7.99 15.34
C LEU A 460 -11.78 -9.41 15.39
N VAL A 461 -11.03 -9.77 14.35
CA VAL A 461 -10.11 -10.92 14.30
C VAL A 461 -8.76 -10.39 13.81
N ASP A 462 -7.65 -10.79 14.42
CA ASP A 462 -6.32 -10.14 14.28
C ASP A 462 -5.19 -11.17 14.15
N ASP A 463 -4.07 -10.79 13.53
CA ASP A 463 -2.95 -11.66 13.14
C ASP A 463 -3.31 -12.78 12.12
N LEU A 464 -4.20 -12.48 11.17
CA LEU A 464 -4.61 -13.38 10.08
C LEU A 464 -3.64 -13.37 8.88
N SER A 465 -3.56 -14.50 8.15
CA SER A 465 -2.88 -14.62 6.85
C SER A 465 -3.81 -14.34 5.67
N SER A 466 -3.31 -14.51 4.43
CA SER A 466 -4.15 -14.48 3.22
C SER A 466 -5.13 -15.66 3.15
N ASP A 467 -4.71 -16.81 3.65
CA ASP A 467 -5.34 -18.09 3.38
C ASP A 467 -6.54 -18.26 4.34
N ASP A 468 -6.40 -17.74 5.56
CA ASP A 468 -7.49 -17.61 6.55
C ASP A 468 -8.59 -16.67 6.04
N LEU A 469 -8.23 -15.56 5.38
CA LEU A 469 -9.22 -14.63 4.81
C LEU A 469 -10.03 -15.26 3.68
N ASP A 470 -9.42 -16.13 2.87
CA ASP A 470 -10.12 -16.86 1.82
C ASP A 470 -10.92 -18.05 2.39
N ALA A 471 -10.50 -18.66 3.51
CA ALA A 471 -11.30 -19.62 4.27
C ALA A 471 -12.55 -18.95 4.91
N MET A 472 -12.37 -17.84 5.63
CA MET A 472 -13.45 -17.01 6.19
C MET A 472 -14.51 -16.67 5.14
N LYS A 473 -14.09 -16.31 3.92
CA LYS A 473 -15.02 -16.02 2.80
C LYS A 473 -15.79 -17.26 2.34
N GLN A 474 -15.12 -18.41 2.20
CA GLN A 474 -15.76 -19.67 1.79
C GLN A 474 -16.76 -20.20 2.83
N GLU A 475 -16.49 -19.93 4.12
CA GLU A 475 -17.30 -20.39 5.24
C GLU A 475 -18.41 -19.40 5.65
N GLY A 476 -18.58 -18.29 4.93
CA GLY A 476 -19.61 -17.28 5.22
C GLY A 476 -19.31 -16.40 6.45
N ARG A 477 -18.04 -16.26 6.83
CA ARG A 477 -17.54 -15.31 7.83
C ARG A 477 -16.98 -14.05 7.12
N GLU A 478 -17.61 -13.60 6.03
CA GLU A 478 -17.06 -12.57 5.14
C GLU A 478 -16.71 -11.27 5.90
N PRO A 479 -15.47 -10.77 5.80
CA PRO A 479 -15.10 -9.50 6.43
C PRO A 479 -15.88 -8.31 5.86
N ALA A 480 -16.43 -7.49 6.76
CA ALA A 480 -16.96 -6.18 6.43
C ALA A 480 -15.84 -5.20 6.04
N ALA A 481 -14.66 -5.33 6.66
CA ALA A 481 -13.42 -4.69 6.22
C ALA A 481 -12.20 -5.58 6.48
N ILE A 482 -11.25 -5.59 5.54
CA ILE A 482 -9.94 -6.25 5.67
C ILE A 482 -8.87 -5.15 5.68
N ILE A 483 -8.05 -5.13 6.73
CA ILE A 483 -6.97 -4.16 6.90
C ILE A 483 -5.65 -4.93 7.00
N GLU A 484 -4.70 -4.64 6.12
CA GLU A 484 -3.33 -5.14 6.22
C GLU A 484 -2.57 -4.29 7.25
N THR A 485 -2.10 -4.91 8.33
CA THR A 485 -1.44 -4.23 9.45
C THR A 485 0.07 -4.09 9.22
N SER A 486 0.66 -5.04 8.49
CA SER A 486 1.99 -5.02 7.89
C SER A 486 2.01 -6.06 6.75
N PRO A 487 3.02 -6.09 5.85
CA PRO A 487 2.97 -6.92 4.65
C PRO A 487 2.65 -8.39 4.93
N LYS A 488 1.59 -8.93 4.30
CA LYS A 488 1.03 -10.29 4.52
C LYS A 488 0.43 -10.57 5.91
N ASN A 489 0.23 -9.57 6.76
CA ASN A 489 -0.36 -9.72 8.09
C ASN A 489 -1.65 -8.88 8.15
N TYR A 490 -2.79 -9.51 8.44
CA TYR A 490 -4.10 -8.89 8.28
C TYR A 490 -4.91 -8.91 9.59
N GLN A 491 -5.85 -7.98 9.68
CA GLN A 491 -6.96 -8.00 10.64
C GLN A 491 -8.28 -7.90 9.86
N ALA A 492 -9.30 -8.60 10.31
CA ALA A 492 -10.64 -8.61 9.74
C ALA A 492 -11.65 -8.03 10.73
N TRP A 493 -12.47 -7.08 10.26
CA TRP A 493 -13.69 -6.68 10.96
C TRP A 493 -14.85 -7.47 10.37
N VAL A 494 -15.33 -8.50 11.08
CA VAL A 494 -16.51 -9.29 10.70
C VAL A 494 -17.75 -8.62 11.28
N LYS A 495 -18.81 -8.46 10.48
CA LYS A 495 -20.08 -7.86 10.94
C LYS A 495 -21.14 -8.94 11.02
N VAL A 496 -21.50 -9.37 12.23
CA VAL A 496 -22.46 -10.46 12.44
C VAL A 496 -23.93 -10.02 12.49
N ALA A 497 -24.16 -8.72 12.74
CA ALA A 497 -25.48 -8.10 12.77
C ALA A 497 -25.38 -6.60 12.50
N GLN A 498 -26.52 -5.89 12.46
CA GLN A 498 -26.50 -4.42 12.49
C GLN A 498 -26.19 -3.89 13.90
N ASP A 499 -26.75 -4.52 14.94
CA ASP A 499 -26.51 -4.22 16.36
C ASP A 499 -26.37 -5.56 17.11
N ALA A 500 -25.34 -5.72 17.96
CA ALA A 500 -25.13 -6.94 18.74
C ALA A 500 -24.55 -6.64 20.14
N PRO A 501 -25.08 -7.25 21.22
CA PRO A 501 -24.58 -7.03 22.58
C PRO A 501 -23.09 -7.37 22.71
N ALA A 502 -22.35 -6.56 23.48
CA ALA A 502 -20.91 -6.75 23.69
C ALA A 502 -20.55 -8.16 24.22
N VAL A 503 -21.43 -8.79 25.02
CA VAL A 503 -21.25 -10.18 25.50
C VAL A 503 -21.34 -11.22 24.38
N HIS A 504 -22.19 -11.02 23.36
CA HIS A 504 -22.27 -11.92 22.20
C HIS A 504 -21.04 -11.71 21.31
N ARG A 505 -20.73 -10.44 20.98
CA ARG A 505 -19.54 -10.09 20.19
C ARG A 505 -18.24 -10.61 20.83
N GLY A 506 -18.16 -10.60 22.16
CA GLY A 506 -17.04 -11.15 22.93
C GLY A 506 -17.03 -12.68 23.07
N VAL A 507 -18.10 -13.40 22.71
CA VAL A 507 -18.04 -14.86 22.49
C VAL A 507 -17.56 -15.13 21.08
N ILE A 508 -18.18 -14.49 20.09
CA ILE A 508 -17.87 -14.66 18.66
C ILE A 508 -16.40 -14.31 18.37
N ALA A 509 -15.83 -13.29 19.01
CA ALA A 509 -14.40 -12.96 18.88
C ALA A 509 -13.48 -14.13 19.23
N ARG A 510 -13.78 -14.85 20.32
CA ARG A 510 -13.00 -16.03 20.79
C ARG A 510 -13.31 -17.29 19.98
N GLU A 511 -14.49 -17.36 19.38
CA GLU A 511 -14.87 -18.45 18.48
C GLU A 511 -14.12 -18.33 17.15
N LEU A 512 -14.18 -17.17 16.50
CA LEU A 512 -13.46 -16.87 15.26
C LEU A 512 -11.94 -16.93 15.46
N ALA A 513 -11.41 -16.39 16.57
CA ALA A 513 -9.97 -16.49 16.85
C ALA A 513 -9.50 -17.95 16.98
N ARG A 514 -10.33 -18.85 17.54
CA ARG A 514 -10.04 -20.30 17.61
C ARG A 514 -10.30 -21.03 16.29
N GLU A 515 -11.18 -20.50 15.43
CA GLU A 515 -11.51 -21.08 14.12
C GLU A 515 -10.37 -20.86 13.10
N TYR A 516 -9.71 -19.70 13.15
CA TYR A 516 -8.65 -19.30 12.21
C TYR A 516 -7.27 -19.08 12.85
N ASP A 517 -6.99 -19.74 13.99
CA ASP A 517 -5.73 -19.67 14.79
C ASP A 517 -5.17 -18.23 15.04
N ALA A 518 -6.08 -17.26 15.13
CA ALA A 518 -5.82 -15.82 15.23
C ALA A 518 -5.65 -15.35 16.69
N ASP A 519 -5.02 -14.18 16.92
CA ASP A 519 -4.52 -13.78 18.25
C ASP A 519 -5.60 -13.81 19.35
N PRO A 520 -5.53 -14.76 20.31
CA PRO A 520 -6.49 -14.86 21.40
C PRO A 520 -6.47 -13.68 22.39
N ALA A 521 -5.39 -12.88 22.40
CA ALA A 521 -5.31 -11.65 23.19
C ALA A 521 -6.07 -10.47 22.54
N SER A 522 -6.29 -10.51 21.22
CA SER A 522 -7.14 -9.56 20.48
C SER A 522 -8.62 -9.95 20.46
N ALA A 523 -8.97 -11.14 20.96
CA ALA A 523 -10.31 -11.74 20.90
C ALA A 523 -11.31 -11.17 21.96
N ASP A 524 -11.48 -9.85 22.04
CA ASP A 524 -12.39 -9.18 22.97
C ASP A 524 -13.37 -8.18 22.31
N SER A 525 -14.47 -7.88 23.00
CA SER A 525 -15.59 -7.08 22.46
C SER A 525 -15.32 -5.58 22.32
N ARG A 526 -14.17 -5.08 22.81
CA ARG A 526 -13.73 -3.68 22.78
C ARG A 526 -12.27 -3.56 22.30
N HIS A 527 -11.74 -4.55 21.58
CA HIS A 527 -10.36 -4.51 21.09
C HIS A 527 -10.10 -3.38 20.08
N TYR A 528 -8.84 -2.96 19.96
CA TYR A 528 -8.39 -1.90 19.05
C TYR A 528 -7.77 -2.46 17.77
N GLY A 529 -8.48 -2.37 16.65
CA GLY A 529 -7.89 -2.60 15.33
C GLY A 529 -7.03 -1.42 14.88
N ARG A 530 -6.14 -1.63 13.91
CA ARG A 530 -5.43 -0.55 13.21
C ARG A 530 -6.37 0.33 12.37
N LEU A 531 -6.07 1.62 12.29
CA LEU A 531 -6.68 2.55 11.35
C LEU A 531 -5.80 2.65 10.10
N ALA A 532 -6.38 2.41 8.92
CA ALA A 532 -5.68 2.48 7.64
C ALA A 532 -5.31 3.92 7.24
N GLY A 533 -4.27 4.06 6.40
CA GLY A 533 -3.75 5.36 5.95
C GLY A 533 -2.64 5.94 6.83
N PHE A 534 -2.10 5.16 7.76
CA PHE A 534 -0.99 5.53 8.65
C PHE A 534 0.12 4.46 8.63
N THR A 535 1.32 4.79 9.09
CA THR A 535 2.42 3.81 9.22
C THR A 535 2.33 3.03 10.54
N ASN A 536 2.59 1.72 10.50
CA ASN A 536 2.72 0.83 11.67
C ASN A 536 4.08 1.09 12.34
N ARG A 537 4.06 1.56 13.59
CA ARG A 537 5.23 2.12 14.28
C ARG A 537 5.90 1.15 15.25
N LYS A 538 5.43 -0.10 15.37
CA LYS A 538 6.05 -1.13 16.22
C LYS A 538 7.35 -1.62 15.57
N ASP A 539 8.45 -1.60 16.32
CA ASP A 539 9.78 -1.94 15.82
C ASP A 539 9.89 -3.34 15.17
N LYS A 540 9.08 -4.33 15.59
CA LYS A 540 9.05 -5.66 14.96
C LYS A 540 8.58 -5.68 13.50
N HIS A 541 7.93 -4.61 13.04
CA HIS A 541 7.54 -4.42 11.63
C HIS A 541 8.36 -3.32 10.93
N THR A 542 9.21 -2.59 11.66
CA THR A 542 10.20 -1.70 11.06
C THR A 542 11.17 -2.57 10.26
N SER A 543 11.25 -2.33 8.95
CA SER A 543 12.15 -3.04 8.05
C SER A 543 13.62 -2.84 8.43
N ARG A 544 14.50 -3.71 7.90
CA ARG A 544 15.95 -3.69 8.18
C ARG A 544 16.65 -2.38 7.74
N THR A 545 16.00 -1.55 6.94
CA THR A 545 16.46 -0.21 6.50
C THR A 545 15.84 0.95 7.30
N GLY A 546 14.96 0.69 8.27
CA GLY A 546 14.32 1.69 9.12
C GLY A 546 12.93 2.15 8.66
N TYR A 547 12.44 1.71 7.50
CA TYR A 547 11.08 2.04 7.07
C TYR A 547 10.00 1.30 7.88
N GLN A 548 8.91 2.02 8.15
CA GLN A 548 7.70 1.53 8.80
C GLN A 548 6.59 1.32 7.77
N PRO A 549 5.99 0.12 7.64
CA PRO A 549 5.02 -0.18 6.60
C PRO A 549 3.70 0.56 6.81
N TRP A 550 3.00 0.86 5.71
CA TRP A 550 1.67 1.45 5.75
C TRP A 550 0.61 0.41 6.14
N VAL A 551 -0.36 0.84 6.94
CA VAL A 551 -1.60 0.11 7.22
C VAL A 551 -2.59 0.37 6.09
N LEU A 552 -3.01 -0.68 5.38
CA LEU A 552 -3.77 -0.56 4.14
C LEU A 552 -5.18 -1.14 4.27
N CYS A 553 -6.20 -0.39 3.82
CA CYS A 553 -7.56 -0.90 3.71
C CYS A 553 -7.70 -1.65 2.38
N ARG A 554 -7.63 -2.99 2.44
CA ARG A 554 -7.74 -3.88 1.27
C ARG A 554 -9.19 -3.96 0.83
N GLU A 555 -10.04 -4.59 1.63
CA GLU A 555 -11.48 -4.72 1.37
C GLU A 555 -12.29 -3.88 2.35
N SER A 556 -13.47 -3.43 1.91
CA SER A 556 -14.32 -2.46 2.63
C SER A 556 -15.77 -2.61 2.18
N SER A 557 -16.34 -3.81 2.34
CA SER A 557 -17.67 -4.20 1.86
C SER A 557 -18.82 -3.63 2.71
N GLY A 558 -18.61 -3.52 4.03
CA GLY A 558 -19.61 -3.10 5.03
C GLY A 558 -20.82 -4.03 5.19
N GLN A 559 -20.80 -5.19 4.52
CA GLN A 559 -21.91 -6.15 4.55
C GLN A 559 -21.95 -6.92 5.87
N ILE A 560 -23.10 -7.51 6.18
CA ILE A 560 -23.22 -8.50 7.25
C ILE A 560 -22.77 -9.85 6.67
N ALA A 561 -21.93 -10.59 7.40
CA ALA A 561 -21.46 -11.91 7.00
C ALA A 561 -22.61 -12.91 6.90
N THR A 562 -22.54 -13.85 5.97
CA THR A 562 -23.60 -14.82 5.65
C THR A 562 -23.95 -15.70 6.87
N ALA A 563 -22.95 -16.14 7.63
CA ALA A 563 -23.09 -16.89 8.88
C ALA A 563 -23.31 -15.98 10.12
N GLY A 564 -23.36 -14.65 9.96
CA GLY A 564 -23.54 -13.69 11.04
C GLY A 564 -24.74 -13.97 11.97
N PRO A 565 -25.95 -14.23 11.43
CA PRO A 565 -27.10 -14.64 12.23
C PRO A 565 -26.91 -15.97 12.96
N GLU A 566 -26.17 -16.92 12.38
CA GLU A 566 -25.87 -18.21 13.00
C GLU A 566 -24.89 -18.07 14.16
N LEU A 567 -23.78 -17.35 13.96
CA LEU A 567 -22.79 -17.01 15.00
C LEU A 567 -23.46 -16.30 16.19
N MET A 568 -24.42 -15.40 15.92
CA MET A 568 -25.23 -14.77 16.96
C MET A 568 -26.09 -15.77 17.75
N GLN A 569 -26.70 -16.76 17.07
CA GLN A 569 -27.48 -17.81 17.72
C GLN A 569 -26.60 -18.79 18.52
N GLN A 570 -25.45 -19.19 17.98
CA GLN A 570 -24.47 -20.05 18.65
C GLN A 570 -23.92 -19.36 19.90
N ALA A 571 -23.52 -18.09 19.81
CA ALA A 571 -23.07 -17.29 20.94
C ALA A 571 -24.12 -17.16 22.05
N GLY A 572 -25.41 -17.01 21.70
CA GLY A 572 -26.52 -17.03 22.65
C GLY A 572 -26.59 -18.37 23.41
N GLN A 573 -26.55 -19.50 22.71
CA GLN A 573 -26.56 -20.83 23.33
C GLN A 573 -25.37 -21.05 24.28
N VAL A 574 -24.19 -20.52 23.92
CA VAL A 574 -22.99 -20.54 24.77
C VAL A 574 -23.20 -19.72 26.04
N LEU A 575 -23.72 -18.49 25.93
CA LEU A 575 -24.03 -17.63 27.08
C LEU A 575 -25.06 -18.27 28.01
N ASP A 576 -26.16 -18.80 27.48
CA ASP A 576 -27.15 -19.56 28.26
C ASP A 576 -26.51 -20.77 28.97
N SER A 577 -25.54 -21.44 28.34
CA SER A 577 -24.84 -22.58 28.94
C SER A 577 -23.96 -22.16 30.11
N ILE A 578 -23.39 -20.96 30.05
CA ILE A 578 -22.59 -20.35 31.12
C ILE A 578 -23.51 -19.93 32.27
N GLU A 579 -24.63 -19.27 31.98
CA GLU A 579 -25.63 -18.91 33.00
C GLU A 579 -26.20 -20.16 33.68
N ARG A 580 -26.62 -21.19 32.93
CA ARG A 580 -27.07 -22.47 33.50
C ARG A 580 -26.00 -23.14 34.37
N ARG A 581 -24.71 -23.02 34.01
CA ARG A 581 -23.59 -23.55 34.81
C ARG A 581 -23.36 -22.72 36.08
N GLN A 582 -23.40 -21.40 35.98
CA GLN A 582 -23.29 -20.48 37.12
C GLN A 582 -24.47 -20.63 38.09
N GLU A 583 -25.70 -20.78 37.59
CA GLU A 583 -26.88 -21.03 38.42
C GLU A 583 -26.83 -22.43 39.06
N LYS A 584 -26.34 -23.45 38.34
CA LYS A 584 -26.08 -24.77 38.95
C LYS A 584 -25.01 -24.68 40.04
N ALA A 585 -23.93 -23.91 39.82
CA ALA A 585 -22.90 -23.68 40.83
C ALA A 585 -23.45 -22.92 42.04
N ARG A 586 -24.17 -21.81 41.84
CA ARG A 586 -24.84 -21.03 42.89
C ARG A 586 -25.86 -21.85 43.69
N ARG A 587 -26.58 -22.77 43.04
CA ARG A 587 -27.46 -23.73 43.73
C ARG A 587 -26.68 -24.79 44.52
N LEU A 588 -25.56 -25.27 44.00
CA LEU A 588 -24.68 -26.22 44.70
C LEU A 588 -24.04 -25.54 45.92
N GLU A 589 -23.44 -24.36 45.74
CA GLU A 589 -22.95 -23.50 46.82
C GLU A 589 -24.04 -23.15 47.83
N GLY A 590 -25.28 -22.90 47.40
CA GLY A 590 -26.42 -22.66 48.28
C GLY A 590 -26.90 -23.90 49.06
N ILE A 591 -26.54 -25.10 48.61
CA ILE A 591 -26.80 -26.38 49.30
C ILE A 591 -25.63 -26.72 50.24
N GLU A 592 -24.38 -26.54 49.80
CA GLU A 592 -23.16 -26.76 50.59
C GLU A 592 -22.97 -25.68 51.69
N ALA A 593 -23.38 -24.44 51.41
CA ALA A 593 -23.56 -23.36 52.39
C ALA A 593 -25.02 -23.27 52.88
N GLY A 594 -25.70 -24.42 52.98
CA GLY A 594 -27.00 -24.56 53.64
C GLY A 594 -27.03 -23.82 54.99
N PRO A 595 -28.19 -23.25 55.36
CA PRO A 595 -28.32 -21.93 55.95
C PRO A 595 -27.40 -21.70 57.15
N LYS A 596 -26.23 -21.09 56.89
CA LYS A 596 -25.29 -20.70 57.93
C LYS A 596 -25.95 -19.66 58.84
N PRO A 597 -26.13 -19.93 60.13
CA PRO A 597 -26.56 -18.91 61.07
C PRO A 597 -25.53 -17.78 61.09
N SER A 598 -25.98 -16.56 61.37
CA SER A 598 -25.08 -15.42 61.64
C SER A 598 -24.42 -15.57 63.02
N TYR A 599 -23.63 -16.62 63.20
CA TYR A 599 -22.78 -16.80 64.37
C TYR A 599 -21.51 -15.96 64.17
N ARG A 600 -21.34 -14.91 64.98
CA ARG A 600 -20.03 -14.27 65.12
C ARG A 600 -19.11 -15.30 65.75
N ARG A 601 -18.01 -15.66 65.09
CA ARG A 601 -16.97 -16.48 65.73
C ARG A 601 -16.48 -15.77 66.99
N ASP A 602 -16.60 -16.44 68.12
CA ASP A 602 -15.95 -16.02 69.35
C ASP A 602 -14.49 -16.51 69.36
N ALA A 603 -13.76 -16.16 70.42
CA ALA A 603 -12.39 -16.62 70.57
C ALA A 603 -12.26 -18.14 70.74
N VAL A 604 -13.33 -18.85 71.15
CA VAL A 604 -13.33 -20.31 71.32
C VAL A 604 -13.36 -21.00 69.95
N ASP A 605 -14.16 -20.50 69.01
CA ASP A 605 -14.17 -20.97 67.61
C ASP A 605 -12.84 -20.73 66.90
N ASP A 606 -12.26 -19.53 67.04
CA ASP A 606 -10.96 -19.19 66.43
C ASP A 606 -9.83 -20.05 67.02
N TYR A 607 -9.80 -20.22 68.34
CA TYR A 607 -8.83 -21.08 69.04
C TYR A 607 -8.97 -22.55 68.62
N ARG A 608 -10.20 -23.09 68.53
CA ARG A 608 -10.45 -24.45 68.02
C ARG A 608 -9.94 -24.63 66.59
N SER A 609 -10.16 -23.63 65.73
CA SER A 609 -9.68 -23.63 64.35
C SER A 609 -8.15 -23.70 64.25
N GLU A 610 -7.43 -22.97 65.11
CA GLU A 610 -5.97 -23.02 65.16
C GLU A 610 -5.44 -24.33 65.77
N MET A 611 -6.01 -24.78 66.89
CA MET A 611 -5.62 -26.04 67.53
C MET A 611 -5.77 -27.24 66.58
N ALA A 612 -6.84 -27.32 65.79
CA ALA A 612 -7.02 -28.36 64.78
C ALA A 612 -5.90 -28.41 63.71
N GLY A 613 -5.26 -27.27 63.43
CA GLY A 613 -4.11 -27.15 62.53
C GLY A 613 -2.74 -27.32 63.20
N LEU A 614 -2.68 -27.25 64.54
CA LEU A 614 -1.46 -27.40 65.35
C LEU A 614 -1.29 -28.82 65.88
N ILE A 615 -2.36 -29.48 66.35
CA ILE A 615 -2.34 -30.87 66.84
C ILE A 615 -1.85 -31.84 65.74
N LYS A 616 -2.15 -31.55 64.46
CA LYS A 616 -1.64 -32.32 63.31
C LYS A 616 -0.13 -32.19 63.05
N ARG A 617 0.56 -31.27 63.73
CA ARG A 617 1.99 -30.94 63.53
C ARG A 617 2.83 -31.01 64.80
N TYR A 618 2.21 -30.82 65.97
CA TYR A 618 2.86 -30.79 67.29
C TYR A 618 1.98 -31.48 68.35
N GLY A 619 1.19 -32.50 67.97
CA GLY A 619 0.26 -33.21 68.87
C GLY A 619 0.93 -34.00 70.00
N ASP A 620 2.25 -34.16 69.92
CA ASP A 620 3.15 -34.65 70.96
C ASP A 620 3.39 -33.62 72.08
N ASP A 621 3.34 -32.32 71.78
CA ASP A 621 3.31 -31.23 72.78
C ASP A 621 2.11 -30.31 72.58
N LEU A 622 0.98 -30.74 73.17
CA LEU A 622 -0.23 -29.94 73.26
C LEU A 622 -0.02 -28.61 73.99
N SER A 623 0.96 -28.49 74.89
CA SER A 623 1.29 -27.24 75.61
C SER A 623 1.97 -26.21 74.71
N ARG A 624 2.70 -26.67 73.70
CA ARG A 624 3.22 -25.85 72.60
C ARG A 624 2.12 -25.49 71.60
N CYS A 625 1.17 -26.39 71.35
CA CYS A 625 -0.03 -26.05 70.58
C CYS A 625 -0.80 -24.90 71.26
N ASP A 626 -1.08 -25.01 72.56
CA ASP A 626 -1.74 -23.99 73.38
C ASP A 626 -1.06 -22.63 73.25
N PHE A 627 0.27 -22.58 73.42
CA PHE A 627 1.06 -21.35 73.31
C PHE A 627 0.99 -20.72 71.91
N ILE A 628 1.10 -21.51 70.84
CA ILE A 628 1.05 -20.99 69.46
C ILE A 628 -0.37 -20.51 69.10
N ALA A 629 -1.42 -21.19 69.54
CA ALA A 629 -2.79 -20.76 69.34
C ALA A 629 -3.07 -19.44 70.07
N ALA A 630 -2.72 -19.36 71.37
CA ALA A 630 -2.86 -18.13 72.16
C ALA A 630 -2.08 -16.95 71.55
N MET A 631 -0.84 -17.19 71.09
CA MET A 631 -0.01 -16.19 70.41
C MET A 631 -0.66 -15.62 69.14
N LYS A 632 -1.28 -16.47 68.33
CA LYS A 632 -2.00 -16.04 67.12
C LYS A 632 -3.24 -15.22 67.46
N LEU A 633 -4.06 -15.67 68.41
CA LEU A 633 -5.25 -14.92 68.82
C LEU A 633 -4.87 -13.55 69.41
N ALA A 634 -3.81 -13.48 70.20
CA ALA A 634 -3.31 -12.22 70.77
C ALA A 634 -2.77 -11.26 69.69
N SER A 635 -2.05 -11.79 68.68
CA SER A 635 -1.57 -11.01 67.53
C SER A 635 -2.71 -10.50 66.65
N ASN A 636 -3.80 -11.27 66.55
CA ASN A 636 -5.03 -10.88 65.84
C ASN A 636 -5.96 -9.96 66.67
N GLY A 637 -5.51 -9.47 67.83
CA GLY A 637 -6.24 -8.48 68.62
C GLY A 637 -7.35 -9.01 69.54
N ARG A 638 -7.45 -10.32 69.80
CA ARG A 638 -8.33 -10.84 70.86
C ARG A 638 -7.84 -10.41 72.24
N GLU A 639 -8.73 -10.15 73.17
CA GLU A 639 -8.33 -9.74 74.53
C GLU A 639 -7.88 -10.93 75.39
N PRO A 640 -6.93 -10.76 76.32
CA PRO A 640 -6.40 -11.86 77.13
C PRO A 640 -7.46 -12.71 77.83
N ASP A 641 -8.55 -12.10 78.31
CA ASP A 641 -9.67 -12.78 78.96
C ASP A 641 -10.49 -13.63 77.97
N GLU A 642 -10.66 -13.19 76.72
CA GLU A 642 -11.28 -14.00 75.67
C GLU A 642 -10.45 -15.25 75.36
N ILE A 643 -9.13 -15.10 75.29
CA ILE A 643 -8.19 -16.19 75.00
C ILE A 643 -8.10 -17.13 76.21
N ALA A 644 -8.12 -16.60 77.44
CA ALA A 644 -8.17 -17.40 78.67
C ALA A 644 -9.40 -18.30 78.70
N LYS A 645 -10.57 -17.73 78.39
CA LYS A 645 -11.83 -18.49 78.27
C LYS A 645 -11.73 -19.55 77.16
N ALA A 646 -11.21 -19.18 75.99
CA ALA A 646 -11.05 -20.12 74.87
C ALA A 646 -10.13 -21.31 75.20
N MET A 647 -9.01 -21.06 75.90
CA MET A 647 -8.12 -22.11 76.38
C MET A 647 -8.80 -23.02 77.42
N ALA A 648 -9.57 -22.46 78.36
CA ALA A 648 -10.31 -23.22 79.36
C ALA A 648 -11.41 -24.12 78.74
N GLU A 649 -12.12 -23.62 77.72
CA GLU A 649 -13.25 -24.32 77.10
C GLU A 649 -12.88 -25.25 75.92
N ALA A 650 -11.64 -25.21 75.43
CA ALA A 650 -11.25 -25.94 74.23
C ALA A 650 -9.81 -26.50 74.18
N SER A 651 -8.94 -26.26 75.16
CA SER A 651 -7.61 -26.89 75.17
C SER A 651 -7.73 -28.41 75.37
N PRO A 652 -7.15 -29.26 74.50
CA PRO A 652 -7.32 -30.70 74.58
C PRO A 652 -6.85 -31.28 75.91
N ALA A 653 -7.77 -31.99 76.58
CA ALA A 653 -7.56 -32.67 77.86
C ALA A 653 -6.93 -31.76 78.94
N ILE A 654 -7.22 -30.45 78.96
CA ILE A 654 -6.57 -29.52 79.90
C ILE A 654 -6.79 -29.91 81.37
N MET A 655 -7.98 -30.39 81.74
CA MET A 655 -8.26 -30.89 83.09
C MET A 655 -7.41 -32.12 83.46
N ASP A 656 -7.11 -33.01 82.51
CA ASP A 656 -6.25 -34.17 82.75
C ASP A 656 -4.76 -33.80 82.76
N ARG A 657 -4.36 -32.89 81.84
CA ARG A 657 -2.96 -32.46 81.67
C ARG A 657 -2.50 -31.43 82.71
N LYS A 658 -3.42 -30.77 83.41
CA LYS A 658 -3.16 -29.64 84.33
C LYS A 658 -4.05 -29.66 85.58
N ALA A 659 -4.56 -30.84 85.97
CA ALA A 659 -5.46 -31.05 87.11
C ALA A 659 -5.13 -30.20 88.34
N GLY A 660 -6.04 -29.31 88.73
CA GLY A 660 -5.91 -28.42 89.90
C GLY A 660 -5.00 -27.19 89.72
N HIS A 661 -4.41 -27.02 88.54
CA HIS A 661 -3.51 -25.91 88.17
C HIS A 661 -3.85 -25.32 86.78
N GLU A 662 -5.07 -25.52 86.29
CA GLU A 662 -5.53 -25.12 84.95
C GLU A 662 -5.46 -23.59 84.78
N ALA A 663 -5.92 -22.85 85.79
CA ALA A 663 -5.91 -21.38 85.78
C ALA A 663 -4.49 -20.79 85.80
N ASP A 664 -3.61 -21.30 86.65
CA ASP A 664 -2.18 -20.93 86.69
C ASP A 664 -1.48 -21.24 85.35
N TYR A 665 -1.79 -22.38 84.74
CA TYR A 665 -1.26 -22.74 83.44
C TYR A 665 -1.71 -21.78 82.33
N ILE A 666 -3.01 -21.45 82.26
CA ILE A 666 -3.55 -20.50 81.28
C ILE A 666 -2.93 -19.11 81.50
N GLN A 667 -2.95 -18.59 82.74
CA GLN A 667 -2.43 -17.25 83.07
C GLN A 667 -0.94 -17.12 82.73
N ARG A 668 -0.10 -18.10 83.12
CA ARG A 668 1.33 -18.09 82.80
C ARG A 668 1.63 -18.27 81.30
N THR A 669 0.76 -18.95 80.57
CA THR A 669 0.88 -19.09 79.11
C THR A 669 0.55 -17.76 78.41
N LEU A 670 -0.54 -17.10 78.82
CA LEU A 670 -0.95 -15.80 78.28
C LEU A 670 0.03 -14.68 78.62
N GLN A 671 0.53 -14.61 79.86
CA GLN A 671 1.55 -13.63 80.25
C GLN A 671 2.76 -13.70 79.30
N LYS A 672 3.32 -14.91 79.12
CA LYS A 672 4.46 -15.14 78.23
C LYS A 672 4.16 -14.80 76.77
N VAL A 673 2.92 -14.96 76.31
CA VAL A 673 2.48 -14.57 74.96
C VAL A 673 2.43 -13.05 74.82
N MET A 674 1.85 -12.34 75.79
CA MET A 674 1.71 -10.88 75.78
C MET A 674 3.05 -10.15 75.99
N GLU A 675 4.04 -10.82 76.57
CA GLU A 675 5.42 -10.35 76.71
C GLU A 675 6.27 -10.51 75.42
N LEU A 676 5.76 -11.18 74.36
CA LEU A 676 6.50 -11.33 73.09
C LEU A 676 6.51 -10.03 72.27
N PRO A 677 7.67 -9.53 71.80
CA PRO A 677 7.74 -8.34 70.95
C PRO A 677 6.84 -8.41 69.72
N GLN A 678 6.84 -9.53 69.00
CA GLN A 678 6.02 -9.74 67.80
C GLN A 678 4.49 -9.68 68.05
N VAL A 679 4.04 -9.93 69.28
CA VAL A 679 2.63 -9.80 69.67
C VAL A 679 2.32 -8.35 70.04
N GLN A 680 3.25 -7.66 70.71
CA GLN A 680 3.14 -6.24 71.04
C GLN A 680 3.16 -5.36 69.78
N GLU A 681 4.03 -5.66 68.82
CA GLU A 681 4.10 -5.01 67.51
C GLU A 681 2.80 -5.19 66.73
N ALA A 682 2.32 -6.43 66.56
CA ALA A 682 1.06 -6.71 65.85
C ALA A 682 -0.15 -5.98 66.48
N ARG A 683 -0.27 -6.00 67.81
CA ARG A 683 -1.34 -5.26 68.52
C ARG A 683 -1.19 -3.75 68.38
N ALA A 684 0.03 -3.21 68.37
CA ALA A 684 0.29 -1.80 68.14
C ALA A 684 0.02 -1.36 66.68
N GLU A 685 0.17 -2.26 65.69
CA GLU A 685 -0.25 -1.99 64.31
C GLU A 685 -1.77 -2.01 64.16
N LEU A 686 -2.46 -3.00 64.75
CA LEU A 686 -3.93 -3.05 64.77
C LEU A 686 -4.55 -1.82 65.44
N ALA A 687 -3.97 -1.35 66.56
CA ALA A 687 -4.40 -0.11 67.21
C ALA A 687 -4.26 1.12 66.26
N LYS A 688 -3.12 1.27 65.59
CA LYS A 688 -2.89 2.35 64.60
C LYS A 688 -3.80 2.23 63.36
N GLN A 689 -4.26 1.03 63.01
CA GLN A 689 -5.24 0.83 61.95
C GLN A 689 -6.63 1.29 62.41
N ALA A 690 -7.09 0.86 63.59
CA ALA A 690 -8.36 1.30 64.17
C ALA A 690 -8.43 2.83 64.39
N GLU A 691 -7.34 3.46 64.85
CA GLU A 691 -7.24 4.93 64.96
C GLU A 691 -7.37 5.61 63.58
N LYS A 692 -6.74 5.08 62.54
CA LYS A 692 -6.85 5.62 61.16
C LYS A 692 -8.27 5.48 60.61
N GLU A 693 -8.92 4.34 60.86
CA GLU A 693 -10.30 4.11 60.42
C GLU A 693 -11.29 5.05 61.14
N GLN A 694 -11.09 5.33 62.44
CA GLN A 694 -11.85 6.37 63.15
C GLN A 694 -11.61 7.78 62.57
N TYR A 695 -10.38 8.13 62.18
CA TYR A 695 -10.08 9.43 61.57
C TYR A 695 -10.47 9.56 60.08
N GLN A 696 -10.80 8.47 59.40
CA GLN A 696 -11.23 8.49 57.99
C GLN A 696 -12.75 8.31 57.79
N ALA A 697 -13.52 8.06 58.85
CA ALA A 697 -14.98 8.06 58.81
C ALA A 697 -15.50 9.50 58.53
N PRO A 698 -16.24 9.76 57.44
CA PRO A 698 -16.81 11.08 57.19
C PRO A 698 -17.88 11.41 58.23
N SER A 699 -17.82 12.63 58.79
CA SER A 699 -18.90 13.19 59.60
C SER A 699 -20.14 13.40 58.73
N LEU A 700 -21.06 12.45 58.73
CA LEU A 700 -22.40 12.60 58.15
C LEU A 700 -23.26 13.49 59.05
N GLY A 701 -23.22 14.79 58.77
CA GLY A 701 -24.07 15.85 59.35
C GLY A 701 -24.53 16.81 58.27
#